data_AF-A0A4W3IP13-F1
#
_entry.id   AF-A0A4W3IP13-F1
#
_cell.length_a   1.000
_cell.length_b   1.000
_cell.length_c   1.000
_cell.angle_alpha   90.00
_cell.angle_beta   90.00
_cell.angle_gamma   90.00
#
_symmetry.space_group_name_H-M   'P 1'
#
loop_
_entity.id
_entity.type
_entity.pdbx_description
1 polymer ?
#
loop_
_entity_poly.entity_id
_entity_poly.type
_entity_poly.pdbx_seq_one_letter_code
_entity_poly.pdbx_strand_id
1 'polypeptide(L)'
;MEVSKGVEWTVIVLTCQYKDSVYTFQRELEIRQQKGFISPGVVLLTVEDPKAQVGSGGATLNALLVAAEHLSARAGYTVVTSDVLRTSRILILHMGRDFPFDDCGRSFTCLPAERLDSEVEALVCNIDILLHIMTHKLGPGSPPGVWVCSTDMILTIPSYPDICWEGFSGVRVVSVPGTLTYARKHGVYLLNTEGCVCDIIYKGTEERIQQCALRDGRAPLVSGIVFFSSPTAERLLATHVTPPLDACTYMGLDSGAQLIQLSIFFDILLCMAQNTKEDDFVKGTRSNLRLSSTAEDMDTAILRSARALLWRELRGIPVTVAYIADGSHEYMSLSADDHLQNLTRRGSMSGSFTAHHIAHSEVTVGNTPLSLYDRCFLPSVTHVPQCQCLPPAVLGSGCLLSGVDVISSLTLSKSQLCNVIIQGHHIRLRDMKLKVFTIVGRYDDLQVMYTQQWLHLSSGAFLAYQGCAVSDIWGPGALEGDRCLLNAQLFPVFHTSEPIGIEDVLWFFRGERKEKPGCLLRKWSYSWRMSLQQVLSCLDQETELAWRRRLFFNRAQHTVRHTLLEHRDSSLLPLIRAAVCEGHEQQILGVLDTVASTAEDLGVAARTLASIADVLGCLAKGQGGLRSGPAANQAWTTAFQLLESGRVAPGVAKLTEERANWLHRPDLLVRAARHYEGAEQILIRQAVMSARQFIITGQRELPPINQWVLAECPARIDLSGGWSDTPPITYEHGGAVVDIAVLVDKRKPIGAKVRRIAEPKLHLVLNSGGIQGEIAVEIVCHSLEDLQDYCQPHAPGALVKAAFICTEIISYPSHTSLQDQLMNAFGGGFELHSWSCLPHGSGLGTSSILAGAVMAALLTAAGRSYDTDSLIHAVLHLEQMLTTGGGWQDQVGGLVPGIKIGRSKPHLPLRVEVEPIAVTDDLVKRLNDRLLLIYTGKTRLARNLLQDVLRNWYARRPFIIHNTEALVSNAEQCARALSNGDLAQIGQCLNTYWHQKKCMAPGCEPSAVRRMMAALQPHVHGQSLAGAGGGGFLYILTRKPQQKAAIESILAQSEVLYFVKRFETSRPNKAPYQMQELY
;
A
#
# COMPACT_ATOMS: atom_id res chain seq x y z
N MET A 1 0.28 -15.56 9.20
CA MET A 1 0.32 -15.01 10.57
C MET A 1 -0.95 -14.20 10.74
N GLU A 2 -1.80 -14.55 11.72
CA GLU A 2 -2.98 -13.73 12.02
C GLU A 2 -2.50 -12.39 12.60
N VAL A 3 -2.90 -11.29 11.96
CA VAL A 3 -2.66 -9.94 12.48
C VAL A 3 -3.42 -9.84 13.80
N SER A 4 -2.70 -9.62 14.91
CA SER A 4 -3.27 -9.30 16.21
C SER A 4 -4.38 -8.25 16.05
N LYS A 5 -5.62 -8.58 16.43
CA LYS A 5 -6.71 -7.59 16.47
C LYS A 5 -6.35 -6.55 17.53
N GLY A 6 -6.00 -5.34 17.06
CA GLY A 6 -5.69 -4.21 17.94
C GLY A 6 -6.90 -3.78 18.78
N VAL A 7 -6.66 -2.89 19.75
CA VAL A 7 -7.71 -2.27 20.56
C VAL A 7 -8.59 -1.37 19.71
N GLU A 8 -9.91 -1.48 19.93
CA GLU A 8 -10.87 -0.52 19.43
C GLU A 8 -10.98 0.65 20.42
N TRP A 9 -10.32 1.76 20.09
CA TRP A 9 -10.43 3.01 20.85
C TRP A 9 -11.84 3.60 20.71
N THR A 10 -12.37 4.17 21.78
CA THR A 10 -13.61 4.97 21.73
C THR A 10 -13.30 6.40 21.33
N VAL A 11 -12.25 6.98 21.95
CA VAL A 11 -11.80 8.36 21.71
C VAL A 11 -10.28 8.40 21.69
N ILE A 12 -9.72 9.14 20.75
CA ILE A 12 -8.32 9.56 20.77
C ILE A 12 -8.30 11.08 20.91
N VAL A 13 -7.60 11.56 21.94
CA VAL A 13 -7.41 12.97 22.24
C VAL A 13 -5.95 13.34 21.99
N LEU A 14 -5.69 14.45 21.30
CA LEU A 14 -4.37 15.05 21.16
C LEU A 14 -4.38 16.44 21.83
N THR A 15 -3.53 16.65 22.84
CA THR A 15 -3.49 17.94 23.55
C THR A 15 -2.51 18.91 22.88
N CYS A 16 -2.90 20.18 22.72
CA CYS A 16 -2.12 21.19 22.02
C CYS A 16 -1.89 22.43 22.86
N GLN A 17 -0.65 22.91 22.92
CA GLN A 17 -0.30 24.10 23.70
C GLN A 17 -0.85 25.41 23.11
N TYR A 18 -1.07 25.46 21.79
CA TYR A 18 -1.47 26.67 21.07
C TYR A 18 -2.79 26.47 20.32
N LYS A 19 -3.66 27.49 20.38
CA LYS A 19 -4.96 27.53 19.70
C LYS A 19 -4.88 27.30 18.20
N ASP A 20 -3.93 27.98 17.54
CA ASP A 20 -3.81 27.98 16.08
C ASP A 20 -3.44 26.58 15.53
N SER A 21 -2.90 25.71 16.40
CA SER A 21 -2.53 24.33 16.08
C SER A 21 -3.71 23.36 16.10
N VAL A 22 -4.79 23.65 16.82
CA VAL A 22 -5.87 22.71 17.13
C VAL A 22 -6.55 22.18 15.86
N TYR A 23 -7.02 23.09 15.01
CA TYR A 23 -7.69 22.72 13.75
C TYR A 23 -6.74 22.02 12.79
N THR A 24 -5.47 22.46 12.76
CA THR A 24 -4.44 21.89 11.91
C THR A 24 -4.18 20.43 12.26
N PHE A 25 -3.97 20.13 13.55
CA PHE A 25 -3.70 18.77 13.98
C PHE A 25 -4.94 17.88 14.04
N GLN A 26 -6.13 18.45 14.26
CA GLN A 26 -7.41 17.74 14.06
C GLN A 26 -7.49 17.16 12.64
N ARG A 27 -7.19 17.97 11.62
CA ARG A 27 -7.17 17.53 10.22
C ARG A 27 -6.13 16.44 9.97
N GLU A 28 -4.96 16.51 10.61
CA GLU A 28 -3.92 15.48 10.52
C GLU A 28 -4.34 14.13 11.12
N LEU A 29 -5.14 14.12 12.20
CA LEU A 29 -5.71 12.89 12.75
C LEU A 29 -6.81 12.33 11.83
N GLU A 30 -7.64 13.18 11.24
CA GLU A 30 -8.68 12.77 10.29
C GLU A 30 -8.08 12.15 9.03
N ILE A 31 -6.99 12.72 8.49
CA ILE A 31 -6.24 12.14 7.36
C ILE A 31 -5.73 10.74 7.74
N ARG A 32 -5.18 10.56 8.95
CA ARG A 32 -4.72 9.25 9.44
C ARG A 32 -5.86 8.24 9.57
N GLN A 33 -7.04 8.68 9.99
CA GLN A 33 -8.24 7.84 10.02
C GLN A 33 -8.68 7.43 8.61
N GLN A 34 -8.70 8.36 7.66
CA GLN A 34 -9.03 8.07 6.26
C GLN A 34 -8.03 7.11 5.61
N LYS A 35 -6.74 7.21 5.96
CA LYS A 35 -5.69 6.30 5.50
C LYS A 35 -5.67 4.95 6.24
N GLY A 36 -6.53 4.74 7.23
CA GLY A 36 -6.64 3.48 7.98
C GLY A 36 -5.58 3.28 9.08
N PHE A 37 -4.88 4.34 9.51
CA PHE A 37 -4.04 4.30 10.72
C PHE A 37 -4.89 4.31 12.00
N ILE A 38 -6.06 4.93 11.93
CA ILE A 38 -7.05 4.97 13.01
C ILE A 38 -8.36 4.38 12.47
N SER A 39 -9.06 3.61 13.30
CA SER A 39 -10.35 3.02 12.90
C SER A 39 -11.40 4.11 12.64
N PRO A 40 -12.27 3.97 11.62
CA PRO A 40 -13.26 5.00 11.24
C PRO A 40 -14.33 5.25 12.32
N GLY A 41 -14.52 4.35 13.28
CA GLY A 41 -15.51 4.51 14.36
C GLY A 41 -15.02 5.34 15.56
N VAL A 42 -13.72 5.67 15.61
CA VAL A 42 -13.07 6.37 16.73
C VAL A 42 -13.40 7.87 16.68
N VAL A 43 -13.76 8.46 17.82
CA VAL A 43 -13.87 9.92 17.95
C VAL A 43 -12.48 10.53 18.06
N LEU A 44 -12.19 11.54 17.23
CA LEU A 44 -10.92 12.25 17.22
C LEU A 44 -11.12 13.65 17.79
N LEU A 45 -10.38 13.98 18.85
CA LEU A 45 -10.44 15.28 19.51
C LEU A 45 -9.05 15.88 19.60
N THR A 46 -8.84 17.05 19.02
CA THR A 46 -7.68 17.89 19.35
C THR A 46 -8.12 18.93 20.37
N VAL A 47 -7.47 18.97 21.52
CA VAL A 47 -7.88 19.78 22.68
C VAL A 47 -6.81 20.82 22.98
N GLU A 48 -7.20 22.08 22.98
CA GLU A 48 -6.34 23.18 23.42
C GLU A 48 -6.06 23.06 24.92
N ASP A 49 -4.81 23.25 25.32
CA ASP A 49 -4.47 23.49 26.72
C ASP A 49 -5.11 24.82 27.14
N PRO A 50 -5.81 24.89 28.30
CA PRO A 50 -6.54 26.10 28.70
C PRO A 50 -5.69 27.37 28.74
N LYS A 51 -4.38 27.21 28.98
CA LYS A 51 -3.35 28.22 28.75
C LYS A 51 -2.02 27.51 28.51
N ALA A 52 -1.10 28.17 27.79
CA ALA A 52 0.25 27.65 27.59
C ALA A 52 0.91 27.27 28.93
N GLN A 53 1.57 26.11 28.97
CA GLN A 53 2.30 25.57 30.13
C GLN A 53 1.44 25.10 31.33
N VAL A 54 0.17 24.72 31.14
CA VAL A 54 -0.70 24.12 32.19
C VAL A 54 -0.14 22.83 32.82
N GLY A 55 0.86 22.21 32.20
CA GLY A 55 1.52 21.00 32.68
C GLY A 55 0.75 19.72 32.33
N SER A 56 1.43 18.57 32.33
CA SER A 56 0.85 17.31 31.84
C SER A 56 -0.34 16.81 32.67
N GLY A 57 -0.37 17.10 33.97
CA GLY A 57 -1.50 16.74 34.83
C GLY A 57 -2.73 17.59 34.53
N GLY A 58 -2.55 18.91 34.36
CA GLY A 58 -3.64 19.82 34.00
C GLY A 58 -4.18 19.54 32.60
N ALA A 59 -3.29 19.34 31.63
CA ALA A 59 -3.66 18.94 30.27
C ALA A 59 -4.43 17.61 30.24
N THR A 60 -4.04 16.63 31.08
CA THR A 60 -4.77 15.35 31.22
C THR A 60 -6.19 15.59 31.74
N LEU A 61 -6.36 16.41 32.80
CA LEU A 61 -7.67 16.69 33.38
C LEU A 61 -8.59 17.40 32.39
N ASN A 62 -8.08 18.40 31.67
CA ASN A 62 -8.84 19.11 30.64
C ASN A 62 -9.21 18.19 29.47
N ALA A 63 -8.28 17.38 28.97
CA ALA A 63 -8.54 16.41 27.92
C ALA A 63 -9.59 15.36 28.32
N LEU A 64 -9.52 14.89 29.57
CA LEU A 64 -10.51 13.95 30.12
C LEU A 64 -11.90 14.57 30.22
N LEU A 65 -11.99 15.83 30.67
CA LEU A 65 -13.25 16.58 30.71
C LEU A 65 -13.86 16.69 29.31
N VAL A 66 -13.10 17.15 28.31
CA VAL A 66 -13.60 17.32 26.94
C VAL A 66 -14.02 15.98 26.32
N ALA A 67 -13.25 14.91 26.56
CA ALA A 67 -13.63 13.58 26.11
C ALA A 67 -14.92 13.09 26.78
N ALA A 68 -15.07 13.26 28.10
CA ALA A 68 -16.26 12.87 28.83
C ALA A 68 -17.49 13.68 28.41
N GLU A 69 -17.33 14.97 28.14
CA GLU A 69 -18.38 15.85 27.61
C GLU A 69 -18.87 15.36 26.25
N HIS A 70 -17.96 15.11 25.30
CA HIS A 70 -18.32 14.63 23.97
C HIS A 70 -19.00 13.26 24.01
N LEU A 71 -18.51 12.35 24.85
CA LEU A 71 -19.13 11.05 25.07
C LEU A 71 -20.50 11.15 25.74
N SER A 72 -20.66 12.06 26.69
CA SER A 72 -21.94 12.31 27.37
C SER A 72 -22.98 12.83 26.37
N ALA A 73 -22.61 13.81 25.55
CA ALA A 73 -23.47 14.35 24.50
C ALA A 73 -23.87 13.26 23.48
N ARG A 74 -22.90 12.44 23.03
CA ARG A 74 -23.16 11.33 22.09
C ARG A 74 -24.07 10.24 22.69
N ALA A 75 -24.05 10.07 24.02
CA ALA A 75 -24.94 9.16 24.73
C ALA A 75 -26.31 9.80 25.08
N GLY A 76 -26.55 11.07 24.71
CA GLY A 76 -27.83 11.76 24.91
C GLY A 76 -27.99 12.43 26.29
N TYR A 77 -26.92 12.56 27.07
CA TYR A 77 -26.95 13.29 28.33
C TYR A 77 -26.86 14.80 28.10
N THR A 78 -27.49 15.59 28.97
CA THR A 78 -27.46 17.07 28.96
C THR A 78 -26.39 17.67 29.87
N VAL A 79 -25.69 16.83 30.64
CA VAL A 79 -24.60 17.19 31.55
C VAL A 79 -23.46 16.20 31.40
N VAL A 80 -22.24 16.60 31.77
CA VAL A 80 -21.09 15.70 31.82
C VAL A 80 -21.33 14.63 32.89
N THR A 81 -21.29 13.35 32.51
CA THR A 81 -21.40 12.21 33.44
C THR A 81 -20.19 11.31 33.36
N SER A 82 -19.71 10.80 34.50
CA SER A 82 -18.61 9.83 34.58
C SER A 82 -19.03 8.43 34.10
N ASP A 83 -20.34 8.15 34.00
CA ASP A 83 -20.85 6.82 33.61
C ASP A 83 -20.34 6.37 32.24
N VAL A 84 -20.12 7.32 31.30
CA VAL A 84 -19.58 7.01 29.96
C VAL A 84 -18.18 6.42 29.99
N LEU A 85 -17.41 6.63 31.08
CA LEU A 85 -16.06 6.10 31.21
C LEU A 85 -16.06 4.57 31.40
N ARG A 86 -17.12 4.00 31.99
CA ARG A 86 -17.20 2.55 32.31
C ARG A 86 -17.08 1.63 31.09
N THR A 87 -17.47 2.12 29.91
CA THR A 87 -17.42 1.36 28.66
C THR A 87 -16.42 1.94 27.65
N SER A 88 -15.78 3.05 27.97
CA SER A 88 -14.94 3.79 27.03
C SER A 88 -13.47 3.45 27.16
N ARG A 89 -12.79 3.39 26.02
CA ARG A 89 -11.33 3.27 25.93
C ARG A 89 -10.81 4.58 25.35
N ILE A 90 -10.23 5.42 26.20
CA ILE A 90 -9.76 6.75 25.83
C ILE A 90 -8.23 6.71 25.75
N LEU A 91 -7.66 7.27 24.68
CA LEU A 91 -6.22 7.48 24.53
C LEU A 91 -5.95 8.98 24.43
N ILE A 92 -5.23 9.54 25.39
CA ILE A 92 -4.77 10.92 25.42
C ILE A 92 -3.29 10.93 25.01
N LEU A 93 -2.97 11.65 23.93
CA LEU A 93 -1.63 11.90 23.43
C LEU A 93 -1.21 13.32 23.78
N HIS A 94 -0.12 13.48 24.53
CA HIS A 94 0.40 14.80 24.86
C HIS A 94 1.47 15.23 23.86
N MET A 95 1.25 16.34 23.16
CA MET A 95 2.24 16.94 22.26
C MET A 95 3.49 17.47 22.97
N GLY A 96 3.38 17.73 24.28
CA GLY A 96 4.50 18.22 25.07
C GLY A 96 4.85 19.67 24.74
N ARG A 97 6.10 20.05 25.03
CA ARG A 97 6.63 21.41 24.81
C ARG A 97 7.17 21.57 23.39
N ASP A 98 7.39 22.81 22.98
CA ASP A 98 8.06 23.13 21.71
C ASP A 98 9.34 22.33 21.49
N PHE A 99 9.60 22.05 20.21
CA PHE A 99 10.72 21.25 19.76
C PHE A 99 11.50 22.02 18.69
N PRO A 100 12.77 22.38 18.94
CA PRO A 100 13.52 23.23 18.03
C PRO A 100 13.84 22.58 16.69
N PHE A 101 13.81 21.24 16.62
CA PHE A 101 14.26 20.50 15.45
C PHE A 101 13.13 20.05 14.51
N ASP A 102 11.85 20.31 14.86
CA ASP A 102 10.71 20.10 13.95
C ASP A 102 9.57 21.08 14.29
N ASP A 103 9.15 21.86 13.28
CA ASP A 103 8.14 22.92 13.42
C ASP A 103 6.75 22.41 13.85
N CYS A 104 6.46 21.13 13.60
CA CYS A 104 5.19 20.51 14.00
C CYS A 104 5.30 19.75 15.33
N GLY A 105 6.39 19.97 16.09
CA GLY A 105 6.61 19.36 17.38
C GLY A 105 7.04 17.88 17.30
N ARG A 106 7.17 17.25 18.47
CA ARG A 106 7.71 15.89 18.58
C ARG A 106 6.78 14.82 18.02
N SER A 107 5.46 14.98 18.13
CA SER A 107 4.53 13.95 17.61
C SER A 107 4.53 13.91 16.08
N PHE A 108 4.63 15.05 15.39
CA PHE A 108 4.64 15.11 13.94
C PHE A 108 6.04 15.16 13.34
N THR A 109 7.08 14.91 14.14
CA THR A 109 8.44 14.72 13.64
C THR A 109 8.47 13.58 12.63
N CYS A 110 8.81 13.89 11.38
CA CYS A 110 8.92 12.90 10.31
C CYS A 110 10.10 11.97 10.60
N LEU A 111 9.85 10.67 10.53
CA LEU A 111 10.85 9.64 10.74
C LEU A 111 11.24 9.03 9.38
N PRO A 112 12.50 8.62 9.20
CA PRO A 112 12.92 7.95 7.98
C PRO A 112 12.49 6.49 8.00
N ALA A 113 11.17 6.29 7.98
CA ALA A 113 10.52 5.01 8.08
C ALA A 113 9.36 4.89 7.09
N GLU A 114 9.06 3.64 6.75
CA GLU A 114 7.90 3.25 5.97
C GLU A 114 7.12 2.18 6.71
N ARG A 115 5.79 2.23 6.59
CA ARG A 115 4.92 1.20 7.14
C ARG A 115 4.83 0.03 6.16
N LEU A 116 5.26 -1.14 6.61
CA LEU A 116 5.11 -2.39 5.88
C LEU A 116 3.63 -2.79 5.78
N ASP A 117 3.26 -3.42 4.67
CA ASP A 117 1.91 -3.95 4.41
C ASP A 117 0.78 -2.92 4.53
N SER A 118 1.08 -1.62 4.35
CA SER A 118 0.07 -0.57 4.33
C SER A 118 -0.64 -0.53 2.97
N GLU A 119 -1.97 -0.53 3.00
CA GLU A 119 -2.78 -0.32 1.79
C GLU A 119 -2.64 1.11 1.22
N VAL A 120 -2.08 2.05 2.00
CA VAL A 120 -1.88 3.46 1.63
C VAL A 120 -0.48 3.92 2.02
N GLU A 121 0.23 4.57 1.09
CA GLU A 121 1.54 5.17 1.36
C GLU A 121 1.38 6.49 2.14
N ALA A 122 2.27 6.77 3.09
CA ALA A 122 2.21 8.00 3.88
C ALA A 122 3.58 8.37 4.45
N LEU A 123 3.76 9.66 4.74
CA LEU A 123 4.79 10.13 5.64
C LEU A 123 4.56 9.48 7.02
N VAL A 124 5.62 8.88 7.58
CA VAL A 124 5.58 8.30 8.92
C VAL A 124 6.13 9.32 9.91
N CYS A 125 5.30 9.71 10.86
CA CYS A 125 5.67 10.57 11.98
C CYS A 125 5.78 9.76 13.28
N ASN A 126 6.37 10.36 14.33
CA ASN A 126 6.45 9.71 15.64
C ASN A 126 5.08 9.28 16.19
N ILE A 127 4.04 10.10 15.98
CA ILE A 127 2.66 9.79 16.38
C ILE A 127 2.14 8.51 15.74
N ASP A 128 2.55 8.19 14.51
CA ASP A 128 2.09 6.99 13.80
C ASP A 128 2.66 5.71 14.45
N ILE A 129 3.91 5.78 14.92
CA ILE A 129 4.55 4.70 15.69
C ILE A 129 3.86 4.54 17.05
N LEU A 130 3.61 5.65 17.75
CA LEU A 130 2.93 5.62 19.05
C LEU A 130 1.51 5.08 18.93
N LEU A 131 0.72 5.53 17.96
CA LEU A 131 -0.61 5.00 17.67
C LEU A 131 -0.58 3.50 17.42
N HIS A 132 0.38 3.02 16.61
CA HIS A 132 0.54 1.58 16.38
C HIS A 132 0.87 0.82 17.66
N ILE A 133 1.83 1.30 18.46
CA ILE A 133 2.23 0.66 19.72
C ILE A 133 1.05 0.63 20.71
N MET A 134 0.39 1.76 20.92
CA MET A 134 -0.74 1.85 21.84
C MET A 134 -1.87 0.93 21.39
N THR A 135 -2.17 0.86 20.10
CA THR A 135 -3.30 0.09 19.58
C THR A 135 -3.02 -1.40 19.50
N HIS A 136 -1.82 -1.83 19.09
CA HIS A 136 -1.55 -3.22 18.74
C HIS A 136 -0.63 -3.95 19.73
N LYS A 137 0.01 -3.23 20.66
CA LYS A 137 0.97 -3.81 21.62
C LYS A 137 0.59 -3.58 23.07
N LEU A 138 0.44 -2.32 23.49
CA LEU A 138 0.20 -1.99 24.90
C LEU A 138 -1.28 -2.04 25.30
N GLY A 139 -2.17 -1.54 24.44
CA GLY A 139 -3.60 -1.51 24.70
C GLY A 139 -4.27 -2.90 24.77
N PRO A 140 -3.92 -3.89 23.94
CA PRO A 140 -4.63 -5.17 23.92
C PRO A 140 -4.72 -5.81 25.31
N GLY A 141 -5.91 -6.30 25.66
CA GLY A 141 -6.19 -6.89 26.98
C GLY A 141 -6.54 -5.89 28.10
N SER A 142 -6.28 -4.58 27.94
CA SER A 142 -6.66 -3.58 28.95
C SER A 142 -8.18 -3.50 29.16
N PRO A 143 -8.68 -3.14 30.36
CA PRO A 143 -10.10 -2.83 30.56
C PRO A 143 -10.45 -1.42 30.04
N PRO A 144 -11.75 -1.03 29.99
CA PRO A 144 -12.15 0.36 29.79
C PRO A 144 -11.47 1.31 30.80
N GLY A 145 -11.06 2.48 30.32
CA GLY A 145 -10.26 3.42 31.08
C GLY A 145 -9.53 4.42 30.18
N VAL A 146 -8.60 5.15 30.78
CA VAL A 146 -7.90 6.28 30.15
C VAL A 146 -6.41 5.97 30.06
N TRP A 147 -5.91 5.86 28.85
CA TRP A 147 -4.48 5.86 28.56
C TRP A 147 -4.00 7.30 28.35
N VAL A 148 -2.86 7.63 28.92
CA VAL A 148 -2.11 8.87 28.68
C VAL A 148 -0.74 8.49 28.16
N CYS A 149 -0.33 9.06 27.03
CA CYS A 149 0.94 8.76 26.38
C CYS A 149 1.61 10.06 25.93
N SER A 150 2.82 10.31 26.43
CA SER A 150 3.67 11.39 25.93
C SER A 150 4.16 11.09 24.53
N THR A 151 4.28 12.14 23.71
CA THR A 151 4.89 12.05 22.38
C THR A 151 6.36 12.54 22.37
N ASP A 152 6.91 12.85 23.54
CA ASP A 152 8.28 13.35 23.70
C ASP A 152 9.36 12.25 23.62
N MET A 153 9.01 11.05 23.19
CA MET A 153 9.93 9.93 23.05
C MET A 153 9.70 9.14 21.77
N ILE A 154 10.75 8.42 21.38
CA ILE A 154 10.69 7.29 20.48
C ILE A 154 10.66 6.03 21.34
N LEU A 155 9.60 5.24 21.17
CA LEU A 155 9.37 4.04 21.96
C LEU A 155 9.50 2.79 21.09
N THR A 156 10.18 1.78 21.60
CA THR A 156 10.21 0.44 21.01
C THR A 156 9.65 -0.56 22.01
N ILE A 157 8.62 -1.29 21.63
CA ILE A 157 7.95 -2.32 22.45
C ILE A 157 7.98 -3.64 21.68
N PRO A 158 8.25 -4.81 22.30
CA PRO A 158 8.14 -6.11 21.66
C PRO A 158 6.72 -6.38 21.14
N SER A 159 6.56 -7.32 20.20
CA SER A 159 5.24 -7.61 19.61
C SER A 159 4.21 -8.12 20.62
N TYR A 160 4.66 -8.81 21.66
CA TYR A 160 3.82 -9.38 22.72
C TYR A 160 4.39 -8.95 24.08
N PRO A 161 4.11 -7.73 24.55
CA PRO A 161 4.49 -7.34 25.89
C PRO A 161 3.64 -8.11 26.92
N ASP A 162 4.29 -8.66 27.94
CA ASP A 162 3.62 -9.39 29.01
C ASP A 162 3.00 -8.40 30.01
N ILE A 163 1.71 -8.09 29.85
CA ILE A 163 0.95 -7.18 30.72
C ILE A 163 -0.31 -7.88 31.22
N CYS A 164 -0.34 -8.23 32.51
CA CYS A 164 -1.48 -8.92 33.13
C CYS A 164 -2.57 -7.93 33.59
N TRP A 165 -3.73 -7.92 32.93
CA TRP A 165 -4.88 -7.06 33.24
C TRP A 165 -5.97 -7.74 34.08
N GLU A 166 -5.80 -9.01 34.45
CA GLU A 166 -6.80 -9.78 35.18
C GLU A 166 -7.08 -9.15 36.56
N GLY A 167 -8.35 -8.85 36.84
CA GLY A 167 -8.78 -8.22 38.10
C GLY A 167 -8.19 -6.83 38.37
N PHE A 168 -7.57 -6.18 37.37
CA PHE A 168 -6.85 -4.93 37.56
C PHE A 168 -7.79 -3.75 37.92
N SER A 169 -7.39 -2.98 38.94
CA SER A 169 -8.00 -1.71 39.34
C SER A 169 -6.93 -0.75 39.85
N GLY A 170 -7.13 0.55 39.67
CA GLY A 170 -6.17 1.59 40.04
C GLY A 170 -5.41 2.16 38.84
N VAL A 171 -4.11 2.41 39.02
CA VAL A 171 -3.24 3.01 38.01
C VAL A 171 -2.11 2.07 37.62
N ARG A 172 -1.81 2.02 36.32
CA ARG A 172 -0.69 1.26 35.79
C ARG A 172 0.20 2.14 34.94
N VAL A 173 1.47 2.25 35.32
CA VAL A 173 2.47 2.95 34.52
C VAL A 173 3.24 1.93 33.69
N VAL A 174 3.58 2.28 32.45
CA VAL A 174 4.48 1.45 31.64
C VAL A 174 5.91 1.90 31.90
N SER A 175 6.82 0.95 32.04
CA SER A 175 8.24 1.23 32.27
C SER A 175 9.09 0.33 31.37
N VAL A 176 10.22 0.87 30.92
CA VAL A 176 11.24 0.13 30.17
C VAL A 176 12.60 0.24 30.88
N PRO A 177 13.54 -0.68 30.62
CA PRO A 177 14.87 -0.64 31.22
C PRO A 177 15.67 0.61 30.82
N GLY A 178 16.25 1.28 31.81
CA GLY A 178 17.27 2.31 31.62
C GLY A 178 18.61 1.91 32.22
N THR A 179 19.71 2.22 31.53
CA THR A 179 21.04 2.18 32.15
C THR A 179 21.11 3.23 33.26
N LEU A 180 21.93 3.00 34.30
CA LEU A 180 22.06 3.94 35.41
C LEU A 180 22.45 5.35 34.94
N THR A 181 23.37 5.43 33.97
CA THR A 181 23.82 6.69 33.37
C THR A 181 22.68 7.42 32.64
N TYR A 182 21.85 6.69 31.90
CA TYR A 182 20.69 7.27 31.22
C TYR A 182 19.63 7.70 32.24
N ALA A 183 19.31 6.83 33.19
CA ALA A 183 18.33 7.06 34.26
C ALA A 183 18.61 8.33 35.09
N ARG A 184 19.87 8.74 35.26
CA ARG A 184 20.25 10.01 35.92
C ARG A 184 19.64 11.26 35.26
N LYS A 185 19.34 11.19 33.97
CA LYS A 185 18.71 12.28 33.20
C LYS A 185 17.18 12.17 33.18
N HIS A 186 16.61 11.12 33.74
CA HIS A 186 15.18 10.79 33.70
C HIS A 186 14.59 10.59 35.10
N GLY A 187 13.27 10.33 35.15
CA GLY A 187 12.63 9.79 36.35
C GLY A 187 12.75 8.27 36.39
N VAL A 188 12.85 7.70 37.59
CA VAL A 188 12.77 6.25 37.83
C VAL A 188 11.77 5.92 38.91
N TYR A 189 11.14 4.76 38.80
CA TYR A 189 10.22 4.24 39.82
C TYR A 189 10.96 3.42 40.88
N LEU A 190 10.68 3.66 42.15
CA LEU A 190 11.07 2.75 43.24
C LEU A 190 9.92 1.78 43.49
N LEU A 191 10.16 0.47 43.43
CA LEU A 191 9.12 -0.56 43.52
C LEU A 191 9.22 -1.37 44.82
N ASN A 192 8.07 -1.83 45.33
CA ASN A 192 8.04 -2.87 46.36
C ASN A 192 8.12 -4.29 45.73
N THR A 193 8.10 -5.32 46.57
CA THR A 193 8.16 -6.73 46.13
C THR A 193 6.95 -7.18 45.30
N GLU A 194 5.85 -6.43 45.35
CA GLU A 194 4.59 -6.71 44.63
C GLU A 194 4.47 -5.89 43.33
N GLY A 195 5.49 -5.10 42.97
CA GLY A 195 5.49 -4.26 41.76
C GLY A 195 4.67 -2.96 41.89
N CYS A 196 4.29 -2.57 43.11
CA CYS A 196 3.68 -1.27 43.39
C CYS A 196 4.73 -0.16 43.51
N VAL A 197 4.37 1.04 43.08
CA VAL A 197 5.24 2.23 43.14
C VAL A 197 5.29 2.77 44.57
N CYS A 198 6.48 2.67 45.16
CA CYS A 198 6.79 3.25 46.47
C CYS A 198 7.09 4.74 46.38
N ASP A 199 7.88 5.16 45.39
CA ASP A 199 8.33 6.54 45.21
C ASP A 199 8.70 6.79 43.73
N ILE A 200 8.76 8.07 43.32
CA ILE A 200 9.21 8.50 42.00
C ILE A 200 10.46 9.38 42.19
N ILE A 201 11.58 8.91 41.65
CA ILE A 201 12.88 9.55 41.82
C ILE A 201 13.28 10.26 40.53
N TYR A 202 13.30 11.59 40.53
CA TYR A 202 13.70 12.39 39.37
C TYR A 202 15.08 13.00 39.57
N LYS A 203 16.00 12.77 38.62
CA LYS A 203 17.41 13.23 38.69
C LYS A 203 18.06 12.91 40.05
N GLY A 204 17.82 11.70 40.56
CA GLY A 204 18.39 11.23 41.83
C GLY A 204 19.91 11.05 41.76
N THR A 205 20.55 10.95 42.93
CA THR A 205 21.96 10.55 43.00
C THR A 205 22.12 9.12 42.49
N GLU A 206 23.34 8.75 42.12
CA GLU A 206 23.63 7.42 41.57
C GLU A 206 23.26 6.31 42.55
N GLU A 207 23.51 6.52 43.85
CA GLU A 207 23.13 5.59 44.91
C GLU A 207 21.61 5.40 44.99
N ARG A 208 20.83 6.48 44.82
CA ARG A 208 19.36 6.44 44.88
C ARG A 208 18.76 5.75 43.66
N ILE A 209 19.38 5.92 42.49
CA ILE A 209 18.95 5.24 41.26
C ILE A 209 19.35 3.77 41.30
N GLN A 210 20.52 3.43 41.86
CA GLN A 210 20.95 2.05 42.07
C GLN A 210 19.98 1.28 42.96
N GLN A 211 19.41 1.92 43.99
CA GLN A 211 18.37 1.33 44.84
C GLN A 211 17.08 0.99 44.08
N CYS A 212 16.84 1.61 42.92
CA CYS A 212 15.68 1.34 42.07
C CYS A 212 15.95 0.26 41.02
N ALA A 213 17.21 -0.20 40.87
CA ALA A 213 17.55 -1.18 39.86
C ALA A 213 16.86 -2.53 40.13
N LEU A 214 16.34 -3.13 39.07
CA LEU A 214 15.69 -4.44 39.13
C LEU A 214 16.74 -5.57 39.01
N ARG A 215 16.27 -6.82 38.97
CA ARG A 215 17.13 -8.02 38.93
C ARG A 215 18.08 -8.05 37.72
N ASP A 216 17.74 -7.32 36.66
CA ASP A 216 18.55 -7.16 35.44
C ASP A 216 19.62 -6.06 35.55
N GLY A 217 19.74 -5.41 36.71
CA GLY A 217 20.67 -4.30 36.96
C GLY A 217 20.26 -2.98 36.29
N ARG A 218 19.05 -2.90 35.72
CA ARG A 218 18.54 -1.70 35.03
C ARG A 218 17.44 -1.04 35.84
N ALA A 219 17.34 0.28 35.71
CA ALA A 219 16.37 1.08 36.45
C ALA A 219 15.05 1.19 35.66
N PRO A 220 13.88 1.06 36.30
CA PRO A 220 12.58 1.21 35.65
C PRO A 220 12.29 2.69 35.37
N LEU A 221 12.44 3.09 34.11
CA LEU A 221 12.28 4.48 33.69
C LEU A 221 10.81 4.93 33.71
N VAL A 222 10.61 6.19 34.09
CA VAL A 222 9.37 6.93 33.84
C VAL A 222 9.24 7.18 32.34
N SER A 223 8.46 6.33 31.66
CA SER A 223 8.37 6.30 30.19
C SER A 223 7.37 7.29 29.57
N GLY A 224 6.63 8.06 30.37
CA GLY A 224 5.60 8.95 29.82
C GLY A 224 4.24 8.29 29.53
N ILE A 225 4.04 7.01 29.90
CA ILE A 225 2.81 6.24 29.59
C ILE A 225 2.14 5.75 30.86
N VAL A 226 0.86 6.08 31.00
CA VAL A 226 0.04 5.82 32.19
C VAL A 226 -1.34 5.33 31.76
N PHE A 227 -1.88 4.34 32.47
CA PHE A 227 -3.26 3.90 32.36
C PHE A 227 -4.00 4.13 33.67
N PHE A 228 -5.15 4.78 33.60
CA PHE A 228 -6.09 4.95 34.69
C PHE A 228 -7.30 4.03 34.45
N SER A 229 -7.59 3.16 35.41
CA SER A 229 -8.84 2.39 35.39
C SER A 229 -10.05 3.32 35.42
N SER A 230 -11.21 2.86 34.91
CA SER A 230 -12.45 3.66 34.90
C SER A 230 -12.80 4.29 36.26
N PRO A 231 -12.74 3.57 37.40
CA PRO A 231 -13.01 4.19 38.71
C PRO A 231 -12.00 5.28 39.11
N THR A 232 -10.73 5.12 38.74
CA THR A 232 -9.72 6.15 39.01
C THR A 232 -9.91 7.38 38.12
N ALA A 233 -10.20 7.17 36.83
CA ALA A 233 -10.48 8.26 35.90
C ALA A 233 -11.73 9.06 36.32
N GLU A 234 -12.77 8.40 36.84
CA GLU A 234 -13.95 9.05 37.41
C GLU A 234 -13.61 9.97 38.58
N ARG A 235 -12.78 9.51 39.54
CA ARG A 235 -12.33 10.36 40.65
C ARG A 235 -11.52 11.56 40.18
N LEU A 236 -10.65 11.36 39.19
CA LEU A 236 -9.89 12.47 38.61
C LEU A 236 -10.82 13.47 37.92
N LEU A 237 -11.75 12.99 37.09
CA LEU A 237 -12.74 13.83 36.42
C LEU A 237 -13.59 14.63 37.41
N ALA A 238 -13.98 14.05 38.56
CA ALA A 238 -14.76 14.75 39.57
C ALA A 238 -14.11 16.04 40.09
N THR A 239 -12.78 16.18 39.96
CA THR A 239 -12.05 17.37 40.40
C THR A 239 -12.19 18.59 39.46
N HIS A 240 -12.71 18.42 38.23
CA HIS A 240 -12.76 19.47 37.21
C HIS A 240 -13.56 20.73 37.59
N VAL A 241 -14.48 20.63 38.56
CA VAL A 241 -15.29 21.74 39.09
C VAL A 241 -14.92 22.13 40.51
N THR A 242 -13.86 21.55 41.08
CA THR A 242 -13.50 21.76 42.49
C THR A 242 -12.33 22.72 42.60
N PRO A 243 -12.52 23.93 43.17
CA PRO A 243 -11.40 24.84 43.39
C PRO A 243 -10.36 24.27 44.36
N PRO A 244 -9.05 24.46 44.08
CA PRO A 244 -8.53 25.25 42.96
C PRO A 244 -8.18 24.41 41.71
N LEU A 245 -8.56 23.12 41.62
CA LEU A 245 -8.23 22.22 40.49
C LEU A 245 -9.03 22.52 39.22
N ASP A 246 -10.18 23.17 39.34
CA ASP A 246 -10.96 23.71 38.21
C ASP A 246 -10.12 24.64 37.31
N ALA A 247 -9.14 25.34 37.89
CA ALA A 247 -8.17 26.18 37.18
C ALA A 247 -7.28 25.45 36.15
N CYS A 248 -7.30 24.12 36.13
CA CYS A 248 -6.62 23.31 35.11
C CYS A 248 -7.51 22.99 33.90
N THR A 249 -8.76 23.46 33.88
CA THR A 249 -9.73 23.17 32.83
C THR A 249 -10.22 24.44 32.14
N TYR A 250 -10.70 24.31 30.91
CA TYR A 250 -11.26 25.44 30.16
C TYR A 250 -12.46 26.06 30.91
N MET A 251 -13.33 25.24 31.51
CA MET A 251 -14.50 25.69 32.27
C MET A 251 -14.11 26.56 33.47
N GLY A 252 -13.08 26.17 34.22
CA GLY A 252 -12.61 26.96 35.36
C GLY A 252 -11.98 28.27 34.93
N LEU A 253 -11.15 28.28 33.88
CA LEU A 253 -10.55 29.51 33.37
C LEU A 253 -11.58 30.49 32.81
N ASP A 254 -12.57 30.00 32.05
CA ASP A 254 -13.68 30.82 31.54
C ASP A 254 -14.54 31.40 32.68
N SER A 255 -14.56 30.72 33.83
CA SER A 255 -15.22 31.18 35.06
C SER A 255 -14.34 32.10 35.92
N GLY A 256 -13.11 32.42 35.48
CA GLY A 256 -12.20 33.35 36.14
C GLY A 256 -11.22 32.72 37.13
N ALA A 257 -11.04 31.39 37.14
CA ALA A 257 -10.07 30.73 38.00
C ALA A 257 -8.62 31.10 37.64
N GLN A 258 -7.75 31.20 38.65
CA GLN A 258 -6.33 31.52 38.45
C GLN A 258 -5.53 30.25 38.10
N LEU A 259 -4.83 30.28 36.97
CA LEU A 259 -4.11 29.12 36.40
C LEU A 259 -3.18 28.42 37.43
N ILE A 260 -3.22 27.09 37.41
CA ILE A 260 -2.30 26.23 38.14
C ILE A 260 -1.62 25.26 37.20
N GLN A 261 -0.31 25.07 37.39
CA GLN A 261 0.47 24.08 36.65
C GLN A 261 0.55 22.77 37.45
N LEU A 262 0.08 21.67 36.85
CA LEU A 262 0.14 20.33 37.46
C LEU A 262 0.91 19.34 36.59
N SER A 263 1.70 18.48 37.24
CA SER A 263 2.40 17.35 36.63
C SER A 263 1.67 16.04 36.89
N ILE A 264 1.51 15.23 35.84
CA ILE A 264 0.98 13.87 36.00
C ILE A 264 1.87 13.03 36.93
N PHE A 265 3.20 13.20 36.88
CA PHE A 265 4.12 12.41 37.68
C PHE A 265 4.25 12.93 39.11
N PHE A 266 4.43 14.25 39.27
CA PHE A 266 4.76 14.84 40.56
C PHE A 266 3.57 15.27 41.41
N ASP A 267 2.41 15.51 40.79
CA ASP A 267 1.22 15.97 41.50
C ASP A 267 0.11 14.91 41.50
N ILE A 268 -0.07 14.15 40.41
CA ILE A 268 -1.10 13.09 40.34
C ILE A 268 -0.55 11.75 40.84
N LEU A 269 0.49 11.19 40.22
CA LEU A 269 0.98 9.85 40.56
C LEU A 269 1.69 9.78 41.92
N LEU A 270 2.49 10.80 42.25
CA LEU A 270 3.29 10.79 43.48
C LEU A 270 2.44 10.77 44.76
N CYS A 271 1.24 11.36 44.75
CA CYS A 271 0.34 11.33 45.91
C CYS A 271 -0.18 9.92 46.24
N MET A 272 -0.26 9.06 45.23
CA MET A 272 -0.67 7.66 45.35
C MET A 272 0.50 6.73 45.75
N ALA A 273 1.75 7.21 45.69
CA ALA A 273 2.93 6.39 45.98
C ALA A 273 3.08 6.10 47.49
N GLN A 274 3.47 4.87 47.85
CA GLN A 274 3.38 4.38 49.24
C GLN A 274 4.24 5.17 50.24
N ASN A 275 5.48 5.53 49.86
CA ASN A 275 6.47 6.16 50.75
C ASN A 275 6.34 7.69 50.82
N THR A 276 5.45 8.29 50.05
CA THR A 276 5.18 9.74 50.11
C THR A 276 4.44 10.07 51.39
N LYS A 277 4.87 11.12 52.11
CA LYS A 277 4.15 11.68 53.27
C LYS A 277 3.31 12.88 52.84
N GLU A 278 2.15 13.05 53.45
CA GLU A 278 1.20 14.13 53.12
C GLU A 278 1.85 15.52 53.22
N ASP A 279 2.47 15.82 54.37
CA ASP A 279 3.16 17.10 54.60
C ASP A 279 4.23 17.40 53.54
N ASP A 280 5.03 16.40 53.16
CA ASP A 280 6.11 16.55 52.18
C ASP A 280 5.56 16.76 50.77
N PHE A 281 4.48 16.05 50.44
CA PHE A 281 3.79 16.19 49.16
C PHE A 281 3.13 17.56 49.01
N VAL A 282 2.31 17.96 50.00
CA VAL A 282 1.58 19.24 49.98
C VAL A 282 2.55 20.40 49.89
N LYS A 283 3.65 20.40 50.67
CA LYS A 283 4.67 21.46 50.64
C LYS A 283 5.39 21.59 49.30
N GLY A 284 5.39 20.54 48.47
CA GLY A 284 6.00 20.60 47.13
C GLY A 284 7.51 20.50 47.09
N THR A 285 8.15 20.03 48.15
CA THR A 285 9.63 19.97 48.28
C THR A 285 10.32 19.14 47.20
N ARG A 286 9.56 18.33 46.44
CA ARG A 286 10.06 17.45 45.37
C ARG A 286 9.67 17.88 43.96
N SER A 287 8.86 18.94 43.81
CA SER A 287 8.52 19.51 42.50
C SER A 287 9.50 20.62 42.14
N ASN A 288 10.49 20.35 41.29
CA ASN A 288 11.43 21.37 40.78
C ASN A 288 10.81 22.26 39.67
N LEU A 289 9.52 22.61 39.79
CA LEU A 289 8.89 23.58 38.90
C LEU A 289 9.36 24.97 39.32
N ARG A 290 10.27 25.57 38.54
CA ARG A 290 10.68 26.97 38.70
C ARG A 290 9.47 27.86 38.45
N LEU A 291 8.85 28.38 39.51
CA LEU A 291 7.99 29.55 39.42
C LEU A 291 8.90 30.77 39.29
N SER A 292 8.74 31.55 38.21
CA SER A 292 9.49 32.79 38.01
C SER A 292 9.13 33.83 39.07
N SER A 293 10.15 34.50 39.58
CA SER A 293 10.13 35.42 40.70
C SER A 293 9.28 36.67 40.44
N THR A 294 8.28 36.89 41.32
CA THR A 294 7.77 38.17 41.87
C THR A 294 6.34 38.06 42.46
N ALA A 295 5.65 36.91 42.34
CA ALA A 295 4.32 36.63 42.92
C ALA A 295 4.31 35.42 43.90
N GLU A 296 5.40 35.21 44.65
CA GLU A 296 5.77 33.90 45.23
C GLU A 296 4.86 33.36 46.36
N ASP A 297 4.18 34.20 47.15
CA ASP A 297 3.48 33.71 48.35
C ASP A 297 2.05 33.17 48.08
N MET A 298 1.28 33.82 47.20
CA MET A 298 -0.10 33.43 46.92
C MET A 298 -0.19 32.18 46.01
N ASP A 299 0.64 32.12 44.97
CA ASP A 299 0.67 30.98 44.02
C ASP A 299 1.11 29.68 44.71
N THR A 300 2.03 29.79 45.67
CA THR A 300 2.48 28.66 46.48
C THR A 300 1.37 28.14 47.41
N ALA A 301 0.52 29.02 47.95
CA ALA A 301 -0.60 28.63 48.81
C ALA A 301 -1.71 27.92 48.00
N ILE A 302 -2.04 28.43 46.81
CA ILE A 302 -3.01 27.83 45.90
C ILE A 302 -2.56 26.42 45.47
N LEU A 303 -1.30 26.26 45.09
CA LEU A 303 -0.74 24.96 44.70
C LEU A 303 -0.72 23.95 45.86
N ARG A 304 -0.44 24.39 47.09
CA ARG A 304 -0.57 23.55 48.29
C ARG A 304 -2.00 23.06 48.50
N SER A 305 -2.99 23.95 48.31
CA SER A 305 -4.41 23.58 48.39
C SER A 305 -4.81 22.57 47.31
N ALA A 306 -4.34 22.75 46.07
CA ALA A 306 -4.54 21.80 44.98
C ALA A 306 -4.00 20.41 45.32
N ARG A 307 -2.78 20.35 45.87
CA ARG A 307 -2.15 19.09 46.30
C ARG A 307 -2.88 18.43 47.47
N ALA A 308 -3.30 19.18 48.47
CA ALA A 308 -4.08 18.63 49.58
C ALA A 308 -5.38 17.98 49.08
N LEU A 309 -6.02 18.60 48.08
CA LEU A 309 -7.20 18.05 47.43
C LEU A 309 -6.88 16.76 46.64
N LEU A 310 -5.84 16.76 45.81
CA LEU A 310 -5.41 15.57 45.08
C LEU A 310 -5.07 14.41 46.02
N TRP A 311 -4.39 14.70 47.12
CA TRP A 311 -4.09 13.72 48.17
C TRP A 311 -5.37 13.10 48.73
N ARG A 312 -6.36 13.92 49.09
CA ARG A 312 -7.64 13.43 49.62
C ARG A 312 -8.40 12.52 48.64
N GLU A 313 -8.44 12.88 47.36
CA GLU A 313 -9.24 12.16 46.35
C GLU A 313 -8.56 10.87 45.84
N LEU A 314 -7.23 10.89 45.71
CA LEU A 314 -6.48 9.82 45.02
C LEU A 314 -5.69 8.91 45.97
N ARG A 315 -5.37 9.34 47.20
CA ARG A 315 -4.60 8.51 48.15
C ARG A 315 -5.29 7.16 48.40
N GLY A 316 -4.49 6.10 48.44
CA GLY A 316 -4.96 4.73 48.65
C GLY A 316 -5.30 3.97 47.37
N ILE A 317 -5.31 4.64 46.21
CA ILE A 317 -5.38 3.97 44.90
C ILE A 317 -4.00 3.36 44.57
N PRO A 318 -3.90 2.06 44.23
CA PRO A 318 -2.62 1.45 43.93
C PRO A 318 -2.07 1.93 42.58
N VAL A 319 -0.77 2.20 42.54
CA VAL A 319 0.00 2.45 41.30
C VAL A 319 0.94 1.27 41.08
N THR A 320 0.76 0.54 39.98
CA THR A 320 1.57 -0.63 39.61
C THR A 320 2.38 -0.38 38.35
N VAL A 321 3.47 -1.12 38.17
CA VAL A 321 4.33 -1.01 36.98
C VAL A 321 4.14 -2.20 36.04
N ALA A 322 3.91 -1.92 34.76
CA ALA A 322 4.16 -2.87 33.67
C ALA A 322 5.58 -2.68 33.15
N TYR A 323 6.51 -3.53 33.61
CA TYR A 323 7.92 -3.46 33.21
C TYR A 323 8.19 -4.32 31.97
N ILE A 324 8.58 -3.68 30.88
CA ILE A 324 8.79 -4.33 29.58
C ILE A 324 10.29 -4.50 29.37
N ALA A 325 10.83 -5.68 29.70
CA ALA A 325 12.27 -5.94 29.74
C ALA A 325 12.98 -5.78 28.37
N ASP A 326 12.28 -6.07 27.27
CA ASP A 326 12.82 -5.94 25.91
C ASP A 326 12.38 -4.64 25.22
N GLY A 327 11.85 -3.68 25.98
CA GLY A 327 11.49 -2.36 25.49
C GLY A 327 12.64 -1.36 25.54
N SER A 328 12.56 -0.31 24.71
CA SER A 328 13.47 0.84 24.78
C SER A 328 12.71 2.16 24.71
N HIS A 329 13.27 3.18 25.36
CA HIS A 329 12.75 4.54 25.40
C HIS A 329 13.89 5.52 25.11
N GLU A 330 13.72 6.30 24.04
CA GLU A 330 14.66 7.34 23.63
C GLU A 330 13.95 8.69 23.69
N TYR A 331 14.24 9.47 24.72
CA TYR A 331 13.72 10.82 24.87
C TYR A 331 14.22 11.74 23.75
N MET A 332 13.32 12.51 23.15
CA MET A 332 13.63 13.50 22.14
C MET A 332 14.05 14.82 22.80
N SER A 333 15.33 14.85 23.22
CA SER A 333 15.94 15.96 23.96
C SER A 333 16.11 17.23 23.11
N LEU A 334 16.54 18.33 23.74
CA LEU A 334 16.91 19.57 23.04
C LEU A 334 18.35 19.55 22.49
N SER A 335 19.02 18.39 22.51
CA SER A 335 20.32 18.20 21.89
C SER A 335 20.15 17.83 20.41
N ALA A 336 20.77 18.61 19.53
CA ALA A 336 20.79 18.32 18.11
C ALA A 336 21.50 16.99 17.80
N ASP A 337 22.55 16.65 18.56
CA ASP A 337 23.25 15.37 18.44
C ASP A 337 22.34 14.18 18.79
N ASP A 338 21.63 14.25 19.91
CA ASP A 338 20.66 13.21 20.27
C ASP A 338 19.57 13.06 19.19
N HIS A 339 19.05 14.18 18.66
CA HIS A 339 18.04 14.15 17.61
C HIS A 339 18.56 13.50 16.32
N LEU A 340 19.77 13.86 15.86
CA LEU A 340 20.41 13.24 14.71
C LEU A 340 20.68 11.74 14.94
N GLN A 341 21.09 11.34 16.15
CA GLN A 341 21.25 9.94 16.51
C GLN A 341 19.92 9.20 16.46
N ASN A 342 18.85 9.77 16.99
CA ASN A 342 17.50 9.19 17.00
C ASN A 342 16.93 8.96 15.59
N LEU A 343 17.32 9.79 14.63
CA LEU A 343 16.94 9.68 13.21
C LEU A 343 17.81 8.67 12.44
N THR A 344 19.06 8.43 12.87
CA THR A 344 20.03 7.59 12.15
C THR A 344 20.25 6.19 12.73
N ARG A 345 20.17 6.04 14.06
CA ARG A 345 20.34 4.76 14.77
C ARG A 345 19.05 3.96 14.76
N ARG A 346 18.72 3.21 13.70
CA ARG A 346 17.61 2.23 13.81
C ARG A 346 17.87 0.91 13.09
N GLY A 347 18.02 -0.14 13.90
CA GLY A 347 18.05 -1.56 13.50
C GLY A 347 16.86 -2.38 14.04
N SER A 348 15.86 -1.76 14.69
CA SER A 348 14.67 -2.47 15.17
C SER A 348 13.49 -1.51 15.33
N MET A 349 12.98 -0.99 14.22
CA MET A 349 11.58 -0.57 14.21
C MET A 349 10.71 -1.83 14.25
N SER A 350 9.59 -1.77 14.96
CA SER A 350 8.66 -2.90 15.07
C SER A 350 8.42 -3.57 13.73
N GLY A 351 8.16 -4.88 13.66
CA GLY A 351 8.01 -5.63 12.40
C GLY A 351 7.00 -5.08 11.37
N SER A 352 6.20 -4.06 11.71
CA SER A 352 5.31 -3.31 10.80
C SER A 352 5.92 -2.04 10.19
N PHE A 353 7.17 -1.66 10.53
CA PHE A 353 7.85 -0.49 9.98
C PHE A 353 9.30 -0.81 9.63
N THR A 354 9.76 -0.33 8.48
CA THR A 354 11.16 -0.45 8.03
C THR A 354 11.83 0.91 8.12
N ALA A 355 13.01 0.96 8.73
CA ALA A 355 13.83 2.16 8.74
C ALA A 355 14.66 2.25 7.45
N HIS A 356 14.79 3.46 6.92
CA HIS A 356 15.63 3.75 5.75
C HIS A 356 16.69 4.76 6.15
N HIS A 357 17.87 4.70 5.52
CA HIS A 357 18.92 5.68 5.78
C HIS A 357 18.55 7.08 5.26
N ILE A 358 17.65 7.15 4.27
CA ILE A 358 17.16 8.37 3.65
C ILE A 358 15.69 8.15 3.30
N ALA A 359 14.81 9.07 3.71
CA ALA A 359 13.40 9.05 3.33
C ALA A 359 12.86 10.48 3.17
N HIS A 360 11.87 10.64 2.30
CA HIS A 360 11.01 11.83 2.22
C HIS A 360 11.66 13.15 1.77
N SER A 361 12.65 13.07 0.87
CA SER A 361 13.26 14.25 0.22
C SER A 361 13.64 14.03 -1.24
N GLU A 362 13.68 15.13 -2.00
CA GLU A 362 14.11 15.18 -3.40
C GLU A 362 15.51 15.82 -3.47
N VAL A 363 16.52 15.01 -3.78
CA VAL A 363 17.89 15.49 -4.01
C VAL A 363 18.32 15.02 -5.38
N THR A 364 18.36 15.94 -6.33
CA THR A 364 19.02 15.72 -7.63
C THR A 364 20.54 15.52 -7.40
N VAL A 365 21.17 14.56 -8.07
CA VAL A 365 22.66 14.48 -8.19
C VAL A 365 22.99 14.44 -9.68
N GLY A 366 23.66 15.48 -10.20
CA GLY A 366 23.84 15.69 -11.64
C GLY A 366 22.56 16.11 -12.40
N ASN A 367 22.44 15.69 -13.67
CA ASN A 367 21.26 15.88 -14.55
C ASN A 367 20.17 14.80 -14.36
N THR A 368 20.35 13.90 -13.39
CA THR A 368 19.40 12.84 -13.05
C THR A 368 18.68 13.19 -11.75
N PRO A 369 17.33 13.27 -11.74
CA PRO A 369 16.57 13.34 -10.51
C PRO A 369 16.77 12.04 -9.74
N LEU A 370 17.54 12.09 -8.66
CA LEU A 370 17.70 10.96 -7.77
C LEU A 370 16.51 10.97 -6.80
N SER A 371 15.56 10.09 -7.08
CA SER A 371 14.72 9.55 -6.02
C SER A 371 15.67 8.84 -5.04
N LEU A 372 15.82 9.38 -3.82
CA LEU A 372 16.75 8.84 -2.81
C LEU A 372 16.24 7.53 -2.19
N TYR A 373 16.04 6.51 -3.03
CA TYR A 373 16.08 5.10 -2.64
C TYR A 373 17.38 4.42 -3.07
N ASP A 374 18.19 5.05 -3.93
CA ASP A 374 19.47 4.47 -4.38
C ASP A 374 20.66 5.17 -3.71
N ARG A 375 21.35 4.38 -2.88
CA ARG A 375 22.74 4.49 -2.37
C ARG A 375 23.54 5.75 -2.78
N CYS A 376 23.16 6.92 -2.26
CA CYS A 376 24.12 8.00 -2.07
C CYS A 376 24.75 7.86 -0.68
N PHE A 377 26.07 7.71 -0.65
CA PHE A 377 26.86 7.87 0.57
C PHE A 377 26.84 9.35 0.99
N LEU A 378 25.83 9.75 1.74
CA LEU A 378 26.04 10.82 2.71
C LEU A 378 26.91 10.25 3.85
N PRO A 379 27.89 10.99 4.38
CA PRO A 379 28.60 10.58 5.59
C PRO A 379 27.58 10.23 6.68
N SER A 380 27.90 9.26 7.53
CA SER A 380 27.02 8.50 8.45
C SER A 380 26.08 9.27 9.41
N VAL A 381 26.02 10.60 9.36
CA VAL A 381 25.17 11.44 10.22
C VAL A 381 24.69 12.71 9.49
N THR A 382 24.15 12.61 8.27
CA THR A 382 23.55 13.76 7.57
C THR A 382 22.10 13.47 7.20
N HIS A 383 21.17 14.27 7.72
CA HIS A 383 19.74 14.14 7.46
C HIS A 383 19.23 15.41 6.75
N VAL A 384 18.54 15.23 5.63
CA VAL A 384 17.98 16.34 4.83
C VAL A 384 16.48 16.08 4.66
N PRO A 385 15.64 16.17 5.70
CA PRO A 385 14.20 16.00 5.54
C PRO A 385 13.60 17.27 4.94
N GLN A 386 12.66 17.12 4.01
CA GLN A 386 11.87 18.23 3.51
C GLN A 386 12.77 19.30 2.87
N CYS A 387 13.53 18.94 1.85
CA CYS A 387 14.25 19.92 1.05
C CYS A 387 14.03 19.62 -0.43
N GLN A 388 13.99 20.67 -1.26
CA GLN A 388 14.14 20.55 -2.72
C GLN A 388 15.57 20.94 -3.07
N CYS A 389 16.49 19.97 -3.07
CA CYS A 389 17.91 20.26 -3.23
C CYS A 389 18.45 19.92 -4.63
N LEU A 390 19.09 20.91 -5.26
CA LEU A 390 19.91 20.74 -6.46
C LEU A 390 21.37 20.46 -6.07
N PRO A 391 22.12 19.64 -6.83
CA PRO A 391 23.50 19.27 -6.52
C PRO A 391 24.53 20.33 -6.99
N PRO A 392 25.70 20.45 -6.33
CA PRO A 392 26.07 19.88 -5.02
C PRO A 392 26.41 20.96 -3.99
N ALA A 393 25.72 20.96 -2.84
CA ALA A 393 26.35 21.37 -1.58
C ALA A 393 27.16 20.17 -1.06
N VAL A 394 28.43 20.37 -0.69
CA VAL A 394 29.22 19.30 -0.06
C VAL A 394 28.81 19.23 1.41
N LEU A 395 27.87 18.35 1.73
CA LEU A 395 27.44 18.09 3.10
C LEU A 395 28.40 17.08 3.77
N GLY A 396 29.20 17.57 4.71
CA GLY A 396 29.97 16.74 5.64
C GLY A 396 29.08 16.07 6.70
N SER A 397 29.69 15.27 7.59
CA SER A 397 28.97 14.57 8.67
C SER A 397 28.40 15.53 9.71
N GLY A 398 27.28 15.15 10.32
CA GLY A 398 26.70 15.80 11.49
C GLY A 398 25.76 16.95 11.16
N CYS A 399 25.19 16.99 9.96
CA CYS A 399 24.33 18.09 9.52
C CYS A 399 22.85 17.70 9.47
N LEU A 400 21.98 18.65 9.81
CA LEU A 400 20.52 18.56 9.60
C LEU A 400 20.08 19.75 8.75
N LEU A 401 19.47 19.49 7.60
CA LEU A 401 18.87 20.53 6.75
C LEU A 401 17.38 20.28 6.61
N SER A 402 16.54 21.22 7.03
CA SER A 402 15.08 21.13 6.89
C SER A 402 14.51 22.47 6.43
N GLY A 403 13.35 22.47 5.76
CA GLY A 403 12.71 23.72 5.38
C GLY A 403 13.35 24.42 4.16
N VAL A 404 14.23 23.75 3.39
CA VAL A 404 15.02 24.41 2.33
C VAL A 404 14.33 24.27 0.96
N ASP A 405 14.02 25.41 0.33
CA ASP A 405 13.49 25.43 -1.04
C ASP A 405 14.60 25.43 -2.10
N VAL A 406 14.20 25.30 -3.38
CA VAL A 406 15.13 25.24 -4.53
C VAL A 406 16.09 26.43 -4.58
N ILE A 407 15.58 27.64 -4.34
CA ILE A 407 16.38 28.88 -4.39
C ILE A 407 17.43 28.87 -3.29
N SER A 408 17.02 28.54 -2.07
CA SER A 408 17.90 28.46 -0.90
C SER A 408 18.94 27.35 -1.05
N SER A 409 18.56 26.23 -1.68
CA SER A 409 19.49 25.14 -2.00
C SER A 409 20.60 25.57 -2.96
N LEU A 410 20.32 26.44 -3.94
CA LEU A 410 21.34 26.97 -4.85
C LEU A 410 22.39 27.79 -4.09
N THR A 411 21.98 28.56 -3.09
CA THR A 411 22.91 29.30 -2.22
C THR A 411 23.75 28.36 -1.36
N LEU A 412 23.14 27.29 -0.82
CA LEU A 412 23.85 26.27 -0.02
C LEU A 412 24.91 25.51 -0.82
N SER A 413 24.68 25.29 -2.13
CA SER A 413 25.62 24.55 -3.00
C SER A 413 27.06 25.08 -2.96
N LYS A 414 27.22 26.37 -2.66
CA LYS A 414 28.52 27.04 -2.55
C LYS A 414 29.23 26.82 -1.20
N SER A 415 28.70 25.95 -0.33
CA SER A 415 29.15 25.74 1.05
C SER A 415 29.67 24.33 1.28
N GLN A 416 30.69 24.21 2.15
CA GLN A 416 31.05 22.94 2.79
C GLN A 416 30.53 22.99 4.23
N LEU A 417 29.50 22.21 4.55
CA LEU A 417 28.84 22.23 5.87
C LEU A 417 29.23 21.00 6.68
N CYS A 418 29.55 21.15 7.96
CA CYS A 418 29.80 20.04 8.88
C CYS A 418 29.31 20.38 10.30
N ASN A 419 28.77 19.40 11.03
CA ASN A 419 28.29 19.55 12.40
C ASN A 419 27.33 20.74 12.63
N VAL A 420 26.44 21.01 11.67
CA VAL A 420 25.55 22.19 11.70
C VAL A 420 24.11 21.85 11.31
N ILE A 421 23.17 22.47 12.00
CA ILE A 421 21.72 22.35 11.79
C ILE A 421 21.25 23.66 11.16
N ILE A 422 20.62 23.59 9.99
CA ILE A 422 20.02 24.76 9.32
C ILE A 422 18.56 24.42 9.01
N GLN A 423 17.65 25.28 9.47
CA GLN A 423 16.22 25.07 9.32
C GLN A 423 15.56 26.31 8.72
N GLY A 424 14.67 26.10 7.75
CA GLY A 424 13.79 27.14 7.21
C GLY A 424 12.40 27.01 7.80
N HIS A 425 12.03 27.92 8.70
CA HIS A 425 10.77 27.89 9.43
C HIS A 425 9.71 28.71 8.73
N HIS A 426 8.50 28.16 8.60
CA HIS A 426 7.33 28.93 8.25
C HIS A 426 6.77 29.58 9.51
N ILE A 427 6.72 30.92 9.55
CA ILE A 427 6.18 31.66 10.70
C ILE A 427 5.03 32.57 10.29
N ARG A 428 4.17 32.88 11.26
CA ARG A 428 3.06 33.82 11.14
C ARG A 428 3.22 34.94 12.17
N LEU A 429 3.44 36.16 11.68
CA LEU A 429 3.49 37.37 12.50
C LEU A 429 2.25 38.21 12.21
N ARG A 430 1.23 38.09 13.08
CA ARG A 430 -0.11 38.64 12.83
C ARG A 430 -0.64 38.10 11.49
N ASP A 431 -0.88 38.96 10.51
CA ASP A 431 -1.39 38.59 9.18
C ASP A 431 -0.27 38.25 8.17
N MET A 432 1.00 38.38 8.55
CA MET A 432 2.13 38.16 7.67
C MET A 432 2.64 36.73 7.77
N LYS A 433 2.69 36.01 6.64
CA LYS A 433 3.35 34.71 6.51
C LYS A 433 4.77 34.90 5.99
N LEU A 434 5.76 34.39 6.71
CA LEU A 434 7.17 34.61 6.41
C LEU A 434 7.93 33.30 6.50
N LYS A 435 9.11 33.29 5.88
CA LYS A 435 10.09 32.21 6.02
C LYS A 435 11.33 32.74 6.71
N VAL A 436 11.73 32.12 7.81
CA VAL A 436 12.89 32.53 8.60
C VAL A 436 13.87 31.38 8.67
N PHE A 437 15.14 31.64 8.40
CA PHE A 437 16.19 30.64 8.51
C PHE A 437 16.88 30.72 9.87
N THR A 438 17.18 29.56 10.45
CA THR A 438 17.98 29.44 11.69
C THR A 438 19.19 28.56 11.45
N ILE A 439 20.21 28.74 12.29
CA ILE A 439 21.45 27.94 12.27
C ILE A 439 21.93 27.69 13.71
N VAL A 440 22.21 26.44 14.03
CA VAL A 440 22.82 26.01 15.31
C VAL A 440 23.85 24.91 15.07
N GLY A 441 24.87 24.83 15.92
CA GLY A 441 25.87 23.75 15.90
C GLY A 441 25.30 22.45 16.48
N ARG A 442 25.78 21.31 15.97
CA ARG A 442 25.37 19.97 16.41
C ARG A 442 25.57 19.74 17.92
N TYR A 443 26.63 20.33 18.48
CA TYR A 443 27.02 20.15 19.89
C TYR A 443 26.68 21.37 20.75
N ASP A 444 25.94 22.34 20.21
CA ASP A 444 25.52 23.50 20.98
C ASP A 444 24.47 23.08 22.03
N ASP A 445 24.62 23.55 23.27
CA ASP A 445 23.60 23.42 24.30
C ASP A 445 22.69 24.65 24.27
N LEU A 446 21.44 24.45 23.84
CA LEU A 446 20.49 25.55 23.65
C LEU A 446 20.08 26.22 24.98
N GLN A 447 20.19 25.52 26.11
CA GLN A 447 19.65 25.94 27.41
C GLN A 447 20.72 26.42 28.40
N VAL A 448 22.00 26.12 28.17
CA VAL A 448 23.08 26.51 29.08
C VAL A 448 23.41 28.00 28.93
N MET A 449 23.82 28.59 30.06
CA MET A 449 24.28 29.97 30.16
C MET A 449 25.40 30.24 29.14
N TYR A 450 25.36 31.44 28.55
CA TYR A 450 26.22 31.97 27.47
C TYR A 450 27.76 31.78 27.60
N THR A 451 28.28 31.25 28.71
CA THR A 451 29.72 31.06 28.95
C THR A 451 30.37 29.90 28.17
N GLN A 452 29.66 29.21 27.26
CA GLN A 452 30.17 28.05 26.49
C GLN A 452 30.42 28.35 24.99
N GLN A 453 30.88 27.35 24.23
CA GLN A 453 31.17 27.48 22.79
C GLN A 453 29.88 27.46 21.94
N TRP A 454 29.84 28.26 20.86
CA TRP A 454 28.77 28.31 19.85
C TRP A 454 29.36 28.18 18.44
N LEU A 455 28.87 27.25 17.62
CA LEU A 455 29.39 27.00 16.25
C LEU A 455 30.94 26.86 16.20
N HIS A 456 31.52 26.22 17.23
CA HIS A 456 32.98 26.06 17.44
C HIS A 456 33.76 27.34 17.85
N LEU A 457 33.10 28.46 18.13
CA LEU A 457 33.71 29.70 18.66
C LEU A 457 33.48 29.83 20.17
N SER A 458 34.44 30.34 20.93
CA SER A 458 34.20 30.71 22.33
C SER A 458 33.35 31.99 22.40
N SER A 459 32.47 32.11 23.39
CA SER A 459 31.58 33.27 23.59
C SER A 459 32.34 34.61 23.63
N GLY A 460 33.52 34.64 24.26
CA GLY A 460 34.41 35.81 24.21
C GLY A 460 34.95 36.14 22.81
N ALA A 461 35.26 35.12 22.00
CA ALA A 461 35.68 35.31 20.61
C ALA A 461 34.52 35.72 19.70
N PHE A 462 33.29 35.23 19.94
CA PHE A 462 32.12 35.62 19.16
C PHE A 462 31.80 37.12 19.33
N LEU A 463 31.74 37.65 20.55
CA LEU A 463 31.51 39.09 20.77
C LEU A 463 32.68 39.96 20.28
N ALA A 464 33.93 39.52 20.53
CA ALA A 464 35.13 40.27 20.14
C ALA A 464 35.36 40.29 18.61
N TYR A 465 34.97 39.22 17.91
CA TYR A 465 35.08 39.12 16.45
C TYR A 465 33.98 39.91 15.71
N GLN A 466 32.85 40.19 16.38
CA GLN A 466 31.63 40.77 15.79
C GLN A 466 31.42 42.25 16.11
N GLY A 467 32.18 42.84 17.05
CA GLY A 467 32.03 44.24 17.43
C GLY A 467 30.66 44.60 18.04
N CYS A 468 29.91 43.62 18.53
CA CYS A 468 28.55 43.76 19.07
C CYS A 468 28.55 43.75 20.61
N ALA A 469 27.68 44.54 21.22
CA ALA A 469 27.44 44.50 22.66
C ALA A 469 26.48 43.36 23.04
N VAL A 470 26.55 42.89 24.29
CA VAL A 470 25.60 41.88 24.82
C VAL A 470 24.14 42.35 24.71
N SER A 471 23.91 43.66 24.85
CA SER A 471 22.60 44.29 24.68
C SER A 471 22.03 44.16 23.26
N ASP A 472 22.88 43.97 22.25
CA ASP A 472 22.45 43.84 20.84
C ASP A 472 21.90 42.45 20.51
N ILE A 473 22.06 41.48 21.44
CA ILE A 473 21.63 40.08 21.29
C ILE A 473 20.48 39.75 22.24
N TRP A 474 20.54 40.16 23.51
CA TRP A 474 19.49 39.85 24.51
C TRP A 474 18.66 41.06 24.93
N GLY A 475 18.95 42.25 24.39
CA GLY A 475 18.31 43.49 24.80
C GLY A 475 18.83 44.05 26.13
N PRO A 476 18.52 45.32 26.45
CA PRO A 476 19.04 46.00 27.64
C PRO A 476 18.46 45.51 28.98
N GLY A 477 17.39 44.70 28.98
CA GLY A 477 16.68 44.25 30.20
C GLY A 477 16.90 42.79 30.60
N ALA A 478 17.72 42.02 29.87
CA ALA A 478 17.92 40.59 30.17
C ALA A 478 18.86 40.38 31.37
N LEU A 479 18.36 39.70 32.41
CA LEU A 479 19.13 39.29 33.59
C LEU A 479 20.27 38.35 33.19
N GLU A 480 21.43 38.50 33.80
CA GLU A 480 22.62 37.71 33.48
C GLU A 480 22.42 36.20 33.66
N GLY A 481 21.54 35.80 34.60
CA GLY A 481 21.16 34.42 34.89
C GLY A 481 20.23 33.73 33.88
N ASP A 482 19.64 34.49 32.94
CA ASP A 482 18.63 33.98 32.00
C ASP A 482 19.12 33.95 30.55
N ARG A 483 20.36 34.39 30.28
CA ARG A 483 20.90 34.50 28.91
C ARG A 483 21.35 33.14 28.39
N CYS A 484 20.63 32.61 27.40
CA CYS A 484 20.96 31.36 26.72
C CYS A 484 20.79 31.51 25.20
N LEU A 485 21.12 30.46 24.44
CA LEU A 485 21.00 30.50 22.99
C LEU A 485 19.54 30.53 22.52
N LEU A 486 18.62 29.91 23.27
CA LEU A 486 17.18 29.93 22.94
C LEU A 486 16.59 31.34 22.88
N ASN A 487 16.99 32.24 23.77
CA ASN A 487 16.44 33.60 23.87
C ASN A 487 17.35 34.68 23.26
N ALA A 488 18.44 34.29 22.58
CA ALA A 488 19.33 35.20 21.86
C ALA A 488 18.70 35.64 20.53
N GLN A 489 18.56 36.95 20.29
CA GLN A 489 17.97 37.52 19.07
C GLN A 489 18.94 37.48 17.88
N LEU A 490 19.16 36.28 17.34
CA LEU A 490 20.18 36.03 16.32
C LEU A 490 19.65 36.03 14.90
N PHE A 491 18.38 35.69 14.68
CA PHE A 491 17.89 35.29 13.36
C PHE A 491 17.17 36.46 12.66
N PRO A 492 17.69 36.98 11.54
CA PRO A 492 17.06 38.05 10.79
C PRO A 492 15.69 37.63 10.24
N VAL A 493 14.73 38.55 10.30
CA VAL A 493 13.37 38.35 9.76
C VAL A 493 13.01 39.44 8.77
N PHE A 494 13.39 40.70 9.03
CA PHE A 494 13.17 41.82 8.12
C PHE A 494 14.40 42.71 8.01
N HIS A 495 14.64 43.25 6.81
CA HIS A 495 15.54 44.37 6.58
C HIS A 495 14.81 45.44 5.77
N THR A 496 15.12 46.72 6.01
CA THR A 496 14.35 47.86 5.48
C THR A 496 14.48 48.04 3.97
N SER A 497 15.59 47.57 3.38
CA SER A 497 15.91 47.79 1.96
C SER A 497 16.39 46.56 1.20
N GLU A 498 16.56 45.42 1.87
CA GLU A 498 17.15 44.21 1.26
C GLU A 498 16.35 42.96 1.65
N PRO A 499 16.24 41.95 0.77
CA PRO A 499 15.60 40.69 1.13
C PRO A 499 16.44 39.91 2.14
N ILE A 500 15.77 39.16 3.02
CA ILE A 500 16.40 38.20 3.94
C ILE A 500 16.33 36.79 3.33
N GLY A 501 17.46 36.08 3.32
CA GLY A 501 17.60 34.74 2.77
C GLY A 501 18.51 33.85 3.63
N ILE A 502 18.75 32.62 3.17
CA ILE A 502 19.60 31.64 3.89
C ILE A 502 21.06 32.10 4.03
N GLU A 503 21.55 32.93 3.11
CA GLU A 503 22.86 33.58 3.16
C GLU A 503 23.06 34.43 4.43
N ASP A 504 21.98 35.01 4.96
CA ASP A 504 22.01 35.89 6.13
C ASP A 504 22.17 35.13 7.45
N VAL A 505 22.14 33.79 7.42
CA VAL A 505 22.54 32.92 8.53
C VAL A 505 23.80 32.11 8.24
N LEU A 506 24.13 31.86 6.96
CA LEU A 506 25.34 31.10 6.60
C LEU A 506 26.66 31.81 6.95
N TRP A 507 26.64 33.13 7.09
CA TRP A 507 27.84 33.90 7.45
C TRP A 507 28.32 33.61 8.88
N PHE A 508 27.43 33.20 9.81
CA PHE A 508 27.79 32.75 11.15
C PHE A 508 28.77 31.57 11.13
N PHE A 509 28.64 30.71 10.12
CA PHE A 509 29.50 29.53 9.94
C PHE A 509 30.79 29.85 9.15
N ARG A 510 30.76 30.81 8.23
CA ARG A 510 31.88 31.08 7.29
C ARG A 510 32.92 32.07 7.80
N GLY A 511 32.55 32.98 8.70
CA GLY A 511 33.29 34.22 8.95
C GLY A 511 33.36 35.10 7.68
N GLU A 512 33.80 36.36 7.81
CA GLU A 512 33.97 37.24 6.64
C GLU A 512 35.17 36.76 5.80
N ARG A 513 34.95 36.03 4.70
CA ARG A 513 36.00 35.75 3.72
C ARG A 513 36.07 36.84 2.66
N LYS A 514 37.19 37.59 2.65
CA LYS A 514 37.85 38.42 1.60
C LYS A 514 37.04 39.35 0.68
N GLU A 515 35.76 39.15 0.42
CA GLU A 515 34.96 40.01 -0.46
C GLU A 515 34.10 40.96 0.40
N LYS A 516 34.69 42.12 0.74
CA LYS A 516 34.09 43.24 1.52
C LYS A 516 33.78 42.94 3.00
N PRO A 517 34.79 43.01 3.89
CA PRO A 517 34.54 42.98 5.32
C PRO A 517 33.62 44.13 5.78
N GLY A 518 32.54 43.81 6.48
CA GLY A 518 31.59 44.73 7.11
C GLY A 518 30.19 44.80 6.49
N CYS A 519 29.92 44.22 5.31
CA CYS A 519 28.61 44.38 4.64
C CYS A 519 27.51 43.50 5.24
N LEU A 520 27.78 42.20 5.45
CA LEU A 520 26.82 41.25 6.00
C LEU A 520 26.54 41.53 7.48
N LEU A 521 27.58 41.89 8.24
CA LEU A 521 27.44 42.31 9.63
C LEU A 521 26.56 43.55 9.77
N ARG A 522 26.73 44.56 8.90
CA ARG A 522 25.86 45.74 8.87
C ARG A 522 24.42 45.37 8.53
N LYS A 523 24.21 44.58 7.48
CA LYS A 523 22.86 44.10 7.11
C LYS A 523 22.22 43.37 8.29
N TRP A 524 22.95 42.49 8.96
CA TRP A 524 22.47 41.75 10.12
C TRP A 524 22.13 42.67 11.31
N SER A 525 23.00 43.64 11.64
CA SER A 525 22.78 44.53 12.78
C SER A 525 21.61 45.51 12.58
N TYR A 526 21.35 45.93 11.34
CA TYR A 526 20.18 46.74 10.97
C TYR A 526 18.91 45.93 10.70
N SER A 527 19.01 44.59 10.66
CA SER A 527 17.84 43.73 10.50
C SER A 527 17.05 43.62 11.80
N TRP A 528 15.73 43.57 11.70
CA TRP A 528 14.88 43.12 12.80
C TRP A 528 15.04 41.61 12.97
N ARG A 529 15.39 41.19 14.19
CA ARG A 529 15.81 39.83 14.51
C ARG A 529 14.90 39.21 15.56
N MET A 530 14.77 37.89 15.51
CA MET A 530 14.07 37.08 16.51
C MET A 530 15.03 36.06 17.13
N SER A 531 14.72 35.65 18.36
CA SER A 531 15.35 34.50 18.99
C SER A 531 14.71 33.20 18.56
N LEU A 532 15.40 32.05 18.74
CA LEU A 532 14.84 30.75 18.40
C LEU A 532 13.52 30.51 19.16
N GLN A 533 13.47 30.85 20.44
CA GLN A 533 12.25 30.75 21.25
C GLN A 533 11.09 31.56 20.66
N GLN A 534 11.35 32.78 20.18
CA GLN A 534 10.32 33.60 19.53
C GLN A 534 9.90 33.02 18.18
N VAL A 535 10.84 32.48 17.39
CA VAL A 535 10.53 31.79 16.12
C VAL A 535 9.59 30.61 16.38
N LEU A 536 9.90 29.77 17.38
CA LEU A 536 9.08 28.61 17.75
C LEU A 536 7.67 28.99 18.20
N SER A 537 7.51 30.13 18.91
CA SER A 537 6.20 30.62 19.33
C SER A 537 5.33 31.17 18.20
N CYS A 538 5.93 31.41 17.02
CA CYS A 538 5.26 32.01 15.87
C CYS A 538 5.11 31.03 14.68
N LEU A 539 5.33 29.74 14.87
CA LEU A 539 5.32 28.75 13.79
C LEU A 539 3.95 28.65 13.11
N ASP A 540 3.95 28.64 11.77
CA ASP A 540 2.79 28.39 10.93
C ASP A 540 2.75 26.90 10.53
N GLN A 541 2.30 26.08 11.47
CA GLN A 541 2.28 24.62 11.33
C GLN A 541 1.38 24.14 10.18
N GLU A 542 0.31 24.87 9.89
CA GLU A 542 -0.57 24.57 8.76
C GLU A 542 0.18 24.67 7.43
N THR A 543 0.93 25.76 7.25
CA THR A 543 1.73 26.01 6.04
C THR A 543 2.85 24.98 5.92
N GLU A 544 3.49 24.64 7.03
CA GLU A 544 4.53 23.62 7.09
C GLU A 544 4.00 22.22 6.68
N LEU A 545 2.90 21.75 7.28
CA LEU A 545 2.30 20.46 6.93
C LEU A 545 1.81 20.42 5.48
N ALA A 546 1.23 21.52 4.98
CA ALA A 546 0.83 21.64 3.58
C ALA A 546 2.05 21.55 2.64
N TRP A 547 3.16 22.17 3.01
CA TRP A 547 4.40 22.10 2.25
C TRP A 547 5.01 20.70 2.25
N ARG A 548 5.04 20.00 3.39
CA ARG A 548 5.46 18.59 3.48
C ARG A 548 4.65 17.69 2.56
N ARG A 549 3.32 17.84 2.57
CA ARG A 549 2.41 17.10 1.69
C ARG A 549 2.68 17.39 0.21
N ARG A 550 2.88 18.66 -0.15
CA ARG A 550 3.25 19.05 -1.51
C ARG A 550 4.55 18.38 -1.98
N LEU A 551 5.58 18.34 -1.13
CA LEU A 551 6.84 17.66 -1.45
C LEU A 551 6.64 16.15 -1.64
N PHE A 552 5.87 15.52 -0.75
CA PHE A 552 5.55 14.09 -0.86
C PHE A 552 4.88 13.77 -2.21
N PHE A 553 3.89 14.56 -2.64
CA PHE A 553 3.20 14.31 -3.91
C PHE A 553 3.97 14.77 -5.17
N ASN A 554 4.88 15.73 -5.05
CA ASN A 554 5.84 16.02 -6.12
C ASN A 554 6.76 14.81 -6.36
N ARG A 555 7.31 14.22 -5.29
CA ARG A 555 8.08 12.98 -5.38
C ARG A 555 7.23 11.84 -5.95
N ALA A 556 5.98 11.73 -5.53
CA ALA A 556 5.07 10.70 -6.00
C ALA A 556 4.90 10.72 -7.53
N GLN A 557 4.82 11.91 -8.13
CA GLN A 557 4.79 12.09 -9.59
C GLN A 557 6.04 11.51 -10.28
N HIS A 558 7.23 11.77 -9.72
CA HIS A 558 8.48 11.18 -10.23
C HIS A 558 8.50 9.67 -10.06
N THR A 559 8.09 9.15 -8.89
CA THR A 559 8.01 7.70 -8.63
C THR A 559 7.08 7.00 -9.61
N VAL A 560 5.90 7.57 -9.90
CA VAL A 560 4.96 7.03 -10.88
C VAL A 560 5.61 6.97 -12.26
N ARG A 561 6.22 8.07 -12.71
CA ARG A 561 6.88 8.15 -14.02
C ARG A 561 8.02 7.13 -14.15
N HIS A 562 8.94 7.08 -13.19
CA HIS A 562 10.06 6.14 -13.21
C HIS A 562 9.60 4.68 -13.11
N THR A 563 8.65 4.38 -12.23
CA THR A 563 8.12 3.01 -12.08
C THR A 563 7.56 2.46 -13.39
N LEU A 564 6.84 3.30 -14.15
CA LEU A 564 6.23 2.90 -15.41
C LEU A 564 7.25 2.83 -16.54
N LEU A 565 8.05 3.88 -16.75
CA LEU A 565 9.02 3.95 -17.86
C LEU A 565 10.19 2.96 -17.71
N GLU A 566 10.57 2.59 -16.48
CA GLU A 566 11.65 1.64 -16.22
C GLU A 566 11.14 0.21 -15.94
N HIS A 567 9.85 -0.07 -16.18
CA HIS A 567 9.25 -1.39 -15.99
C HIS A 567 9.43 -1.99 -14.58
N ARG A 568 9.44 -1.16 -13.53
CA ARG A 568 9.64 -1.66 -12.15
C ARG A 568 8.43 -2.46 -11.66
N ASP A 569 8.66 -3.56 -10.95
CA ASP A 569 7.61 -4.41 -10.35
C ASP A 569 7.05 -3.88 -9.02
N SER A 570 7.11 -2.57 -8.79
CA SER A 570 6.52 -1.89 -7.64
C SER A 570 5.05 -1.55 -7.89
N SER A 571 4.22 -1.74 -6.86
CA SER A 571 2.81 -1.35 -6.89
C SER A 571 2.64 0.15 -6.74
N LEU A 572 1.90 0.78 -7.66
CA LEU A 572 1.52 2.20 -7.55
C LEU A 572 0.24 2.41 -6.72
N LEU A 573 -0.50 1.35 -6.39
CA LEU A 573 -1.81 1.53 -5.75
C LEU A 573 -1.76 2.21 -4.37
N PRO A 574 -0.81 1.88 -3.46
CA PRO A 574 -0.71 2.57 -2.18
C PRO A 574 -0.53 4.09 -2.33
N LEU A 575 0.26 4.51 -3.31
CA LEU A 575 0.51 5.92 -3.66
C LEU A 575 -0.73 6.57 -4.32
N ILE A 576 -1.41 5.85 -5.22
CA ILE A 576 -2.68 6.30 -5.82
C ILE A 576 -3.73 6.55 -4.74
N ARG A 577 -3.89 5.62 -3.79
CA ARG A 577 -4.82 5.78 -2.67
C ARG A 577 -4.44 6.97 -1.79
N ALA A 578 -3.15 7.17 -1.53
CA ALA A 578 -2.67 8.33 -0.77
C ALA A 578 -3.07 9.64 -1.46
N ALA A 579 -2.82 9.73 -2.78
CA ALA A 579 -3.18 10.89 -3.58
C ALA A 579 -4.68 11.16 -3.56
N VAL A 580 -5.52 10.14 -3.74
CA VAL A 580 -6.98 10.29 -3.71
C VAL A 580 -7.51 10.66 -2.31
N CYS A 581 -6.90 10.12 -1.24
CA CYS A 581 -7.31 10.46 0.13
C CYS A 581 -7.05 11.95 0.43
N GLU A 582 -5.97 12.51 -0.09
CA GLU A 582 -5.53 13.87 0.22
C GLU A 582 -5.89 14.92 -0.85
N GLY A 583 -6.60 14.55 -1.92
CA GLY A 583 -7.03 15.47 -2.98
C GLY A 583 -5.95 15.80 -4.03
N HIS A 584 -4.99 14.91 -4.23
CA HIS A 584 -3.87 15.04 -5.17
C HIS A 584 -4.02 14.15 -6.42
N GLU A 585 -5.19 13.56 -6.65
CA GLU A 585 -5.45 12.66 -7.78
C GLU A 585 -5.18 13.29 -9.15
N GLN A 586 -5.43 14.60 -9.32
CA GLN A 586 -5.24 15.28 -10.60
C GLN A 586 -3.77 15.38 -11.00
N GLN A 587 -2.87 15.51 -10.02
CA GLN A 587 -1.43 15.50 -10.27
C GLN A 587 -0.98 14.13 -10.77
N ILE A 588 -1.49 13.05 -10.16
CA ILE A 588 -1.20 11.68 -10.57
C ILE A 588 -1.81 11.37 -11.94
N LEU A 589 -3.06 11.75 -12.19
CA LEU A 589 -3.72 11.59 -13.50
C LEU A 589 -2.93 12.32 -14.61
N GLY A 590 -2.49 13.56 -14.38
CA GLY A 590 -1.72 14.31 -15.38
C GLY A 590 -0.39 13.64 -15.75
N VAL A 591 0.32 13.04 -14.78
CA VAL A 591 1.53 12.26 -15.05
C VAL A 591 1.20 10.99 -15.82
N LEU A 592 0.16 10.26 -15.42
CA LEU A 592 -0.27 9.04 -16.09
C LEU A 592 -0.70 9.31 -17.54
N ASP A 593 -1.47 10.39 -17.79
CA ASP A 593 -1.86 10.78 -19.16
C ASP A 593 -0.64 11.11 -20.01
N THR A 594 0.33 11.82 -19.43
CA THR A 594 1.60 12.13 -20.11
C THR A 594 2.35 10.84 -20.45
N VAL A 595 2.56 9.95 -19.48
CA VAL A 595 3.28 8.68 -19.70
C VAL A 595 2.57 7.82 -20.73
N ALA A 596 1.25 7.64 -20.64
CA ALA A 596 0.47 6.84 -21.58
C ALA A 596 0.53 7.40 -23.01
N SER A 597 0.55 8.73 -23.16
CA SER A 597 0.60 9.38 -24.48
C SER A 597 2.00 9.39 -25.10
N THR A 598 3.06 9.43 -24.31
CA THR A 598 4.45 9.50 -24.80
C THR A 598 5.18 8.16 -24.79
N ALA A 599 4.59 7.10 -24.24
CA ALA A 599 5.22 5.79 -24.17
C ALA A 599 5.41 5.20 -25.58
N GLU A 600 6.65 4.80 -25.88
CA GLU A 600 6.99 4.05 -27.10
C GLU A 600 6.59 2.57 -26.97
N ASP A 601 6.67 2.02 -25.75
CA ASP A 601 6.31 0.65 -25.42
C ASP A 601 4.80 0.53 -25.12
N LEU A 602 4.13 -0.38 -25.83
CA LEU A 602 2.69 -0.63 -25.67
C LEU A 602 2.31 -1.21 -24.31
N GLY A 603 3.19 -1.99 -23.68
CA GLY A 603 3.02 -2.53 -22.33
C GLY A 603 3.08 -1.43 -21.27
N VAL A 604 3.98 -0.45 -21.42
CA VAL A 604 4.01 0.74 -20.57
C VAL A 604 2.72 1.54 -20.71
N ALA A 605 2.27 1.79 -21.95
CA ALA A 605 1.00 2.48 -22.19
C ALA A 605 -0.19 1.71 -21.57
N ALA A 606 -0.28 0.39 -21.77
CA ALA A 606 -1.32 -0.46 -21.19
C ALA A 606 -1.34 -0.41 -19.66
N ARG A 607 -0.19 -0.62 -19.00
CA ARG A 607 -0.07 -0.53 -17.54
C ARG A 607 -0.43 0.86 -17.00
N THR A 608 -0.12 1.90 -17.77
CA THR A 608 -0.46 3.28 -17.40
C THR A 608 -1.97 3.51 -17.47
N LEU A 609 -2.65 3.03 -18.51
CA LEU A 609 -4.13 3.07 -18.61
C LEU A 609 -4.80 2.28 -17.48
N ALA A 610 -4.26 1.12 -17.12
CA ALA A 610 -4.70 0.33 -15.97
C ALA A 610 -4.59 1.14 -14.65
N SER A 611 -3.48 1.85 -14.49
CA SER A 611 -3.21 2.70 -13.32
C SER A 611 -4.18 3.89 -13.25
N ILE A 612 -4.57 4.48 -14.39
CA ILE A 612 -5.63 5.51 -14.43
C ILE A 612 -6.95 4.93 -13.97
N ALA A 613 -7.31 3.73 -14.42
CA ALA A 613 -8.51 3.05 -13.99
C ALA A 613 -8.51 2.76 -12.47
N ASP A 614 -7.35 2.50 -11.88
CA ASP A 614 -7.18 2.36 -10.43
C ASP A 614 -7.37 3.69 -9.67
N VAL A 615 -6.89 4.81 -10.21
CA VAL A 615 -7.19 6.15 -9.66
C VAL A 615 -8.69 6.39 -9.63
N LEU A 616 -9.37 6.14 -10.76
CA LEU A 616 -10.83 6.30 -10.89
C LEU A 616 -11.59 5.37 -9.95
N GLY A 617 -11.14 4.12 -9.80
CA GLY A 617 -11.71 3.18 -8.85
C GLY A 617 -11.57 3.64 -7.39
N CYS A 618 -10.40 4.21 -7.04
CA CYS A 618 -10.18 4.79 -5.70
C CYS A 618 -11.05 6.02 -5.46
N LEU A 619 -11.20 6.91 -6.45
CA LEU A 619 -12.05 8.10 -6.36
C LEU A 619 -13.52 7.76 -6.08
N ALA A 620 -14.00 6.62 -6.57
CA ALA A 620 -15.35 6.16 -6.31
C ALA A 620 -15.59 5.71 -4.85
N LYS A 621 -14.54 5.56 -4.02
CA LYS A 621 -14.61 5.20 -2.59
C LYS A 621 -15.52 4.00 -2.29
N GLY A 622 -15.58 3.03 -3.20
CA GLY A 622 -16.44 1.84 -3.09
C GLY A 622 -17.95 2.09 -3.31
N GLN A 623 -18.36 3.31 -3.67
CA GLN A 623 -19.77 3.71 -3.83
C GLN A 623 -20.31 3.55 -5.26
N GLY A 624 -19.46 3.22 -6.25
CA GLY A 624 -19.84 3.10 -7.66
C GLY A 624 -20.25 1.70 -8.14
N GLY A 625 -20.34 0.72 -7.24
CA GLY A 625 -20.60 -0.68 -7.57
C GLY A 625 -19.35 -1.44 -8.06
N LEU A 626 -19.56 -2.65 -8.61
CA LEU A 626 -18.46 -3.53 -9.04
C LEU A 626 -17.81 -3.03 -10.34
N ARG A 627 -16.48 -3.00 -10.40
CA ARG A 627 -15.71 -2.77 -11.64
C ARG A 627 -15.63 -4.07 -12.45
N SER A 628 -16.75 -4.47 -13.06
CA SER A 628 -16.88 -5.72 -13.81
C SER A 628 -17.72 -5.58 -15.08
N GLY A 629 -17.41 -6.41 -16.09
CA GLY A 629 -18.19 -6.54 -17.32
C GLY A 629 -17.75 -5.59 -18.44
N PRO A 630 -18.23 -5.80 -19.68
CA PRO A 630 -17.96 -4.89 -20.80
C PRO A 630 -18.56 -3.51 -20.53
N ALA A 631 -17.84 -2.46 -20.92
CA ALA A 631 -18.37 -1.12 -21.01
C ALA A 631 -18.31 -0.67 -22.49
N ALA A 632 -19.45 -0.65 -23.16
CA ALA A 632 -19.59 -0.13 -24.51
C ALA A 632 -20.45 1.12 -24.45
N ASN A 633 -19.80 2.29 -24.50
CA ASN A 633 -20.46 3.58 -24.55
C ASN A 633 -19.93 4.33 -25.76
N GLN A 634 -20.84 4.86 -26.57
CA GLN A 634 -20.52 5.49 -27.85
C GLN A 634 -19.59 6.70 -27.71
N ALA A 635 -19.62 7.40 -26.57
CA ALA A 635 -18.75 8.55 -26.32
C ALA A 635 -17.25 8.18 -26.32
N TRP A 636 -16.93 6.93 -25.97
CA TRP A 636 -15.54 6.44 -25.91
C TRP A 636 -15.06 5.83 -27.23
N THR A 637 -15.95 5.65 -28.22
CA THR A 637 -15.65 4.92 -29.47
C THR A 637 -14.55 5.57 -30.29
N THR A 638 -14.52 6.91 -30.40
CA THR A 638 -13.47 7.62 -31.14
C THR A 638 -12.08 7.36 -30.56
N ALA A 639 -11.97 7.33 -29.23
CA ALA A 639 -10.70 7.01 -28.57
C ALA A 639 -10.25 5.57 -28.89
N PHE A 640 -11.18 4.60 -28.81
CA PHE A 640 -10.88 3.21 -29.13
C PHE A 640 -10.46 3.02 -30.60
N GLN A 641 -11.12 3.67 -31.56
CA GLN A 641 -10.74 3.61 -32.98
C GLN A 641 -9.32 4.13 -33.23
N LEU A 642 -8.92 5.22 -32.55
CA LEU A 642 -7.57 5.75 -32.64
C LEU A 642 -6.54 4.76 -32.10
N LEU A 643 -6.81 4.16 -30.93
CA LEU A 643 -5.95 3.11 -30.36
C LEU A 643 -5.84 1.91 -31.30
N GLU A 644 -6.95 1.44 -31.87
CA GLU A 644 -6.97 0.32 -32.82
C GLU A 644 -6.13 0.57 -34.07
N SER A 645 -6.08 1.82 -34.56
CA SER A 645 -5.22 2.24 -35.68
C SER A 645 -3.74 2.41 -35.31
N GLY A 646 -3.34 2.09 -34.08
CA GLY A 646 -1.97 2.28 -33.57
C GLY A 646 -1.64 3.73 -33.20
N ARG A 647 -2.62 4.64 -33.22
CA ARG A 647 -2.43 6.05 -32.87
C ARG A 647 -2.65 6.25 -31.36
N VAL A 648 -1.68 5.77 -30.57
CA VAL A 648 -1.76 5.75 -29.10
C VAL A 648 -1.95 7.16 -28.51
N ALA A 649 -1.05 8.11 -28.81
CA ALA A 649 -1.10 9.44 -28.21
C ALA A 649 -2.42 10.19 -28.48
N PRO A 650 -2.95 10.27 -29.72
CA PRO A 650 -4.26 10.83 -29.98
C PRO A 650 -5.41 10.08 -29.29
N GLY A 651 -5.32 8.75 -29.18
CA GLY A 651 -6.30 7.93 -28.47
C GLY A 651 -6.37 8.26 -26.98
N VAL A 652 -5.21 8.34 -26.31
CA VAL A 652 -5.10 8.73 -24.90
C VAL A 652 -5.63 10.14 -24.66
N ALA A 653 -5.34 11.08 -25.55
CA ALA A 653 -5.88 12.44 -25.47
C ALA A 653 -7.43 12.44 -25.51
N LYS A 654 -8.03 11.62 -26.38
CA LYS A 654 -9.49 11.47 -26.45
C LYS A 654 -10.09 10.74 -25.25
N LEU A 655 -9.40 9.75 -24.66
CA LEU A 655 -9.81 9.16 -23.39
C LEU A 655 -9.85 10.21 -22.27
N THR A 656 -8.84 11.09 -22.24
CA THR A 656 -8.69 12.14 -21.22
C THR A 656 -9.79 13.20 -21.33
N GLU A 657 -10.07 13.66 -22.56
CA GLU A 657 -11.16 14.60 -22.84
C GLU A 657 -12.51 14.03 -22.40
N GLU A 658 -12.80 12.77 -22.76
CA GLU A 658 -14.06 12.14 -22.40
C GLU A 658 -14.15 11.88 -20.89
N ARG A 659 -13.06 11.44 -20.24
CA ARG A 659 -13.02 11.20 -18.79
C ARG A 659 -13.49 12.40 -17.97
N ALA A 660 -13.18 13.63 -18.40
CA ALA A 660 -13.59 14.86 -17.69
C ALA A 660 -15.11 14.93 -17.48
N ASN A 661 -15.90 14.36 -18.39
CA ASN A 661 -17.37 14.33 -18.32
C ASN A 661 -17.89 13.34 -17.26
N TRP A 662 -17.04 12.48 -16.68
CA TRP A 662 -17.45 11.34 -15.84
C TRP A 662 -16.96 11.42 -14.39
N LEU A 663 -16.22 12.46 -13.99
CA LEU A 663 -15.58 12.54 -12.67
C LEU A 663 -16.52 12.91 -11.51
N HIS A 664 -17.74 13.37 -11.80
CA HIS A 664 -18.61 14.01 -10.81
C HIS A 664 -19.45 13.04 -9.96
N ARG A 665 -19.48 11.74 -10.29
CA ARG A 665 -20.29 10.73 -9.57
C ARG A 665 -19.56 9.39 -9.43
N PRO A 666 -19.67 8.69 -8.28
CA PRO A 666 -19.02 7.41 -8.05
C PRO A 666 -19.33 6.32 -9.10
N ASP A 667 -20.57 6.21 -9.56
CA ASP A 667 -20.95 5.22 -10.58
C ASP A 667 -20.34 5.53 -11.95
N LEU A 668 -20.22 6.81 -12.31
CA LEU A 668 -19.56 7.23 -13.54
C LEU A 668 -18.05 7.02 -13.48
N LEU A 669 -17.42 7.26 -12.32
CA LEU A 669 -16.00 6.96 -12.09
C LEU A 669 -15.70 5.47 -12.32
N VAL A 670 -16.51 4.57 -11.76
CA VAL A 670 -16.36 3.12 -11.98
C VAL A 670 -16.58 2.74 -13.44
N ARG A 671 -17.53 3.37 -14.14
CA ARG A 671 -17.77 3.12 -15.57
C ARG A 671 -16.63 3.64 -16.44
N ALA A 672 -16.10 4.82 -16.17
CA ALA A 672 -14.92 5.36 -16.84
C ALA A 672 -13.70 4.45 -16.64
N ALA A 673 -13.49 3.94 -15.42
CA ALA A 673 -12.42 2.96 -15.15
C ALA A 673 -12.52 1.73 -16.05
N ARG A 674 -13.73 1.20 -16.31
CA ARG A 674 -13.93 0.08 -17.26
C ARG A 674 -13.61 0.45 -18.70
N HIS A 675 -13.81 1.70 -19.11
CA HIS A 675 -13.43 2.16 -20.45
C HIS A 675 -11.90 2.26 -20.60
N TYR A 676 -11.19 2.68 -19.54
CA TYR A 676 -9.72 2.61 -19.51
C TYR A 676 -9.19 1.17 -19.53
N GLU A 677 -9.82 0.24 -18.81
CA GLU A 677 -9.51 -1.20 -18.95
C GLU A 677 -9.77 -1.68 -20.39
N GLY A 678 -10.85 -1.22 -21.04
CA GLY A 678 -11.12 -1.52 -22.45
C GLY A 678 -10.03 -1.00 -23.38
N ALA A 679 -9.53 0.22 -23.15
CA ALA A 679 -8.43 0.80 -23.91
C ALA A 679 -7.11 0.02 -23.71
N GLU A 680 -6.79 -0.36 -22.48
CA GLU A 680 -5.66 -1.23 -22.15
C GLU A 680 -5.74 -2.58 -22.90
N GLN A 681 -6.94 -3.20 -22.93
CA GLN A 681 -7.14 -4.46 -23.66
C GLN A 681 -6.88 -4.33 -25.17
N ILE A 682 -7.15 -3.17 -25.78
CA ILE A 682 -6.81 -2.91 -27.20
C ILE A 682 -5.29 -2.99 -27.40
N LEU A 683 -4.50 -2.45 -26.47
CA LEU A 683 -3.04 -2.45 -26.55
C LEU A 683 -2.46 -3.86 -26.31
N ILE A 684 -2.97 -4.59 -25.33
CA ILE A 684 -2.62 -6.01 -25.09
C ILE A 684 -2.88 -6.83 -26.36
N ARG A 685 -4.06 -6.64 -26.95
CA ARG A 685 -4.45 -7.32 -28.18
C ARG A 685 -3.44 -7.05 -29.29
N GLN A 686 -3.06 -5.79 -29.52
CA GLN A 686 -2.05 -5.42 -30.53
C GLN A 686 -0.70 -6.08 -30.26
N ALA A 687 -0.25 -6.14 -29.00
CA ALA A 687 0.96 -6.86 -28.63
C ALA A 687 0.87 -8.35 -28.99
N VAL A 688 -0.24 -9.01 -28.69
CA VAL A 688 -0.46 -10.42 -29.02
C VAL A 688 -0.60 -10.65 -30.53
N MET A 689 -1.13 -9.69 -31.29
CA MET A 689 -1.21 -9.78 -32.77
C MET A 689 0.15 -9.98 -33.44
N SER A 690 1.26 -9.62 -32.76
CA SER A 690 2.62 -9.91 -33.21
C SER A 690 2.87 -11.41 -33.45
N ALA A 691 2.11 -12.30 -32.81
CA ALA A 691 2.17 -13.75 -33.04
C ALA A 691 1.90 -14.15 -34.50
N ARG A 692 1.24 -13.27 -35.29
CA ARG A 692 0.99 -13.49 -36.73
C ARG A 692 2.27 -13.84 -37.51
N GLN A 693 3.42 -13.30 -37.12
CA GLN A 693 4.68 -13.56 -37.84
C GLN A 693 5.13 -15.02 -37.77
N PHE A 694 4.61 -15.80 -36.81
CA PHE A 694 4.92 -17.22 -36.64
C PHE A 694 3.92 -18.13 -37.38
N ILE A 695 2.94 -17.55 -38.08
CA ILE A 695 1.97 -18.32 -38.87
C ILE A 695 2.55 -18.56 -40.25
N ILE A 696 2.94 -19.80 -40.53
CA ILE A 696 3.48 -20.22 -41.83
C ILE A 696 2.53 -21.21 -42.48
N THR A 697 2.07 -20.88 -43.69
CA THR A 697 1.25 -21.78 -44.51
C THR A 697 1.93 -22.08 -45.84
N GLY A 698 1.92 -23.34 -46.27
CA GLY A 698 2.37 -23.76 -47.59
C GLY A 698 1.21 -24.02 -48.55
N GLN A 699 1.52 -24.30 -49.81
CA GLN A 699 0.52 -24.72 -50.80
C GLN A 699 0.37 -26.24 -50.85
N ARG A 700 -0.85 -26.69 -51.10
CA ARG A 700 -1.24 -28.08 -51.35
C ARG A 700 -2.26 -28.12 -52.50
N GLU A 701 -2.44 -29.29 -53.11
CA GLU A 701 -3.51 -29.49 -54.08
C GLU A 701 -4.89 -29.21 -53.44
N LEU A 702 -5.74 -28.51 -54.20
CA LEU A 702 -7.10 -28.18 -53.78
C LEU A 702 -7.98 -29.44 -53.75
N PRO A 703 -8.59 -29.80 -52.60
CA PRO A 703 -9.47 -30.97 -52.53
C PRO A 703 -10.68 -30.81 -53.46
N PRO A 704 -11.11 -31.83 -54.22
CA PRO A 704 -12.32 -31.80 -55.06
C PRO A 704 -13.54 -31.12 -54.44
N ILE A 705 -14.36 -30.49 -55.30
CA ILE A 705 -15.65 -29.94 -54.87
C ILE A 705 -16.50 -31.07 -54.29
N ASN A 706 -17.24 -30.77 -53.22
CA ASN A 706 -18.06 -31.67 -52.42
C ASN A 706 -17.31 -32.69 -51.55
N GLN A 707 -15.98 -32.70 -51.53
CA GLN A 707 -15.20 -33.56 -50.63
C GLN A 707 -15.08 -32.95 -49.22
N TRP A 708 -15.45 -33.74 -48.21
CA TRP A 708 -15.31 -33.33 -46.81
C TRP A 708 -13.88 -33.50 -46.30
N VAL A 709 -13.39 -32.46 -45.66
CA VAL A 709 -12.18 -32.45 -44.84
C VAL A 709 -12.60 -32.43 -43.38
N LEU A 710 -12.10 -33.37 -42.58
CA LEU A 710 -12.46 -33.54 -41.17
C LEU A 710 -11.28 -33.20 -40.25
N ALA A 711 -11.55 -32.41 -39.20
CA ALA A 711 -10.63 -32.17 -38.10
C ALA A 711 -11.33 -32.42 -36.76
N GLU A 712 -10.78 -33.34 -35.96
CA GLU A 712 -11.28 -33.67 -34.62
C GLU A 712 -10.18 -33.49 -33.57
N CYS A 713 -10.53 -32.86 -32.46
CA CYS A 713 -9.60 -32.52 -31.38
C CYS A 713 -10.05 -33.10 -30.03
N PRO A 714 -9.10 -33.58 -29.20
CA PRO A 714 -9.37 -33.87 -27.79
C PRO A 714 -9.73 -32.59 -27.02
N ALA A 715 -10.31 -32.74 -25.82
CA ALA A 715 -10.38 -31.63 -24.87
C ALA A 715 -9.05 -31.51 -24.10
N ARG A 716 -8.92 -30.53 -23.19
CA ARG A 716 -7.69 -30.36 -22.40
C ARG A 716 -7.93 -30.12 -20.92
N ILE A 717 -7.00 -30.58 -20.09
CA ILE A 717 -6.86 -30.19 -18.68
C ILE A 717 -5.45 -29.66 -18.42
N ASP A 718 -5.37 -28.65 -17.57
CA ASP A 718 -4.15 -28.01 -17.08
C ASP A 718 -3.71 -28.63 -15.74
N LEU A 719 -2.51 -29.21 -15.63
CA LEU A 719 -2.04 -29.76 -14.34
C LEU A 719 -1.36 -28.72 -13.45
N SER A 720 -0.69 -27.74 -14.06
CA SER A 720 0.05 -26.71 -13.36
C SER A 720 0.36 -25.54 -14.29
N GLY A 721 0.47 -24.32 -13.73
CA GLY A 721 0.99 -23.14 -14.42
C GLY A 721 -0.02 -22.23 -15.11
N GLY A 722 -1.30 -22.62 -15.22
CA GLY A 722 -2.33 -21.78 -15.85
C GLY A 722 -2.46 -20.39 -15.20
N TRP A 723 -2.86 -19.40 -16.00
CA TRP A 723 -2.74 -17.94 -15.81
C TRP A 723 -1.37 -17.36 -16.16
N SER A 724 -0.27 -18.11 -16.10
CA SER A 724 1.03 -17.61 -16.58
C SER A 724 1.08 -17.45 -18.12
N ASP A 725 0.18 -18.14 -18.82
CA ASP A 725 -0.03 -18.08 -20.27
C ASP A 725 -0.86 -16.87 -20.75
N THR A 726 -1.43 -16.11 -19.81
CA THR A 726 -2.40 -15.06 -20.12
C THR A 726 -1.69 -13.74 -20.45
N PRO A 727 -1.97 -13.09 -21.58
CA PRO A 727 -1.51 -11.73 -21.87
C PRO A 727 -2.01 -10.72 -20.83
N PRO A 728 -1.15 -9.81 -20.32
CA PRO A 728 0.22 -9.53 -20.75
C PRO A 728 1.29 -10.38 -20.03
N ILE A 729 0.92 -11.12 -18.99
CA ILE A 729 1.82 -11.88 -18.09
C ILE A 729 2.80 -12.72 -18.91
N THR A 730 2.29 -13.43 -19.91
CA THR A 730 3.06 -14.33 -20.76
C THR A 730 4.22 -13.68 -21.52
N TYR A 731 4.11 -12.40 -21.93
CA TYR A 731 5.16 -11.70 -22.66
C TYR A 731 5.92 -10.68 -21.80
N GLU A 732 5.42 -10.32 -20.61
CA GLU A 732 6.14 -9.46 -19.66
C GLU A 732 7.04 -10.27 -18.72
N HIS A 733 6.59 -11.46 -18.31
CA HIS A 733 7.30 -12.33 -17.36
C HIS A 733 7.73 -13.67 -17.98
N GLY A 734 7.01 -14.14 -19.00
CA GLY A 734 7.11 -15.52 -19.45
C GLY A 734 6.11 -16.40 -18.72
N GLY A 735 5.72 -17.48 -19.38
CA GLY A 735 4.73 -18.43 -18.88
C GLY A 735 5.17 -19.87 -19.10
N ALA A 736 4.65 -20.78 -18.28
CA ALA A 736 4.84 -22.21 -18.43
C ALA A 736 3.57 -22.94 -17.97
N VAL A 737 3.02 -23.83 -18.80
CA VAL A 737 1.79 -24.58 -18.48
C VAL A 737 1.98 -26.03 -18.86
N VAL A 738 1.68 -26.94 -17.92
CA VAL A 738 1.66 -28.39 -18.18
C VAL A 738 0.24 -28.81 -18.52
N ASP A 739 0.03 -29.29 -19.74
CA ASP A 739 -1.28 -29.67 -20.27
C ASP A 739 -1.36 -31.15 -20.64
N ILE A 740 -2.58 -31.69 -20.51
CA ILE A 740 -2.93 -33.03 -20.97
C ILE A 740 -4.09 -32.93 -21.96
N ALA A 741 -3.88 -33.48 -23.16
CA ALA A 741 -4.95 -33.73 -24.11
C ALA A 741 -5.77 -34.95 -23.68
N VAL A 742 -7.07 -34.76 -23.48
CA VAL A 742 -7.98 -35.75 -22.91
C VAL A 742 -9.13 -36.12 -23.84
N LEU A 743 -9.37 -37.42 -23.97
CA LEU A 743 -10.56 -37.95 -24.63
C LEU A 743 -11.70 -38.03 -23.61
N VAL A 744 -12.87 -37.47 -23.95
CA VAL A 744 -14.07 -37.54 -23.12
C VAL A 744 -14.87 -38.77 -23.56
N ASP A 745 -15.08 -39.74 -22.67
CA ASP A 745 -15.77 -41.00 -23.00
C ASP A 745 -15.16 -41.70 -24.24
N LYS A 746 -13.82 -41.67 -24.34
CA LYS A 746 -13.01 -42.21 -25.44
C LYS A 746 -13.22 -41.56 -26.81
N ARG A 747 -13.89 -40.40 -26.87
CA ARG A 747 -14.11 -39.66 -28.10
C ARG A 747 -13.39 -38.31 -28.07
N LYS A 748 -13.09 -37.79 -29.26
CA LYS A 748 -12.69 -36.41 -29.46
C LYS A 748 -13.97 -35.56 -29.51
N PRO A 749 -14.26 -34.76 -28.47
CA PRO A 749 -15.57 -34.14 -28.32
C PRO A 749 -15.77 -32.88 -29.17
N ILE A 750 -14.71 -32.34 -29.78
CA ILE A 750 -14.69 -31.07 -30.49
C ILE A 750 -14.20 -31.33 -31.92
N GLY A 751 -14.86 -30.76 -32.91
CA GLY A 751 -14.43 -30.92 -34.29
C GLY A 751 -15.13 -30.01 -35.28
N ALA A 752 -14.61 -30.02 -36.50
CA ALA A 752 -15.18 -29.35 -37.64
C ALA A 752 -14.96 -30.17 -38.92
N LYS A 753 -15.89 -30.04 -39.87
CA LYS A 753 -15.71 -30.53 -41.23
C LYS A 753 -16.01 -29.43 -42.24
N VAL A 754 -15.23 -29.39 -43.31
CA VAL A 754 -15.33 -28.35 -44.35
C VAL A 754 -15.28 -29.01 -45.72
N ARG A 755 -16.10 -28.55 -46.66
CA ARG A 755 -15.99 -28.90 -48.09
C ARG A 755 -16.10 -27.66 -48.96
N ARG A 756 -15.51 -27.71 -50.15
CA ARG A 756 -15.79 -26.74 -51.21
C ARG A 756 -17.15 -27.07 -51.84
N ILE A 757 -17.91 -26.05 -52.20
CA ILE A 757 -19.21 -26.16 -52.90
C ILE A 757 -19.17 -25.33 -54.18
N ALA A 758 -20.01 -25.65 -55.17
CA ALA A 758 -20.01 -24.92 -56.44
C ALA A 758 -20.58 -23.50 -56.31
N GLU A 759 -21.56 -23.30 -55.43
CA GLU A 759 -22.15 -21.98 -55.21
C GLU A 759 -21.15 -21.06 -54.48
N PRO A 760 -20.90 -19.83 -54.95
CA PRO A 760 -19.94 -18.90 -54.36
C PRO A 760 -20.50 -18.22 -53.10
N LYS A 761 -20.82 -19.02 -52.07
CA LYS A 761 -21.35 -18.59 -50.77
C LYS A 761 -20.63 -19.28 -49.62
N LEU A 762 -20.78 -18.75 -48.41
CA LEU A 762 -20.37 -19.45 -47.18
C LEU A 762 -21.61 -20.03 -46.52
N HIS A 763 -21.63 -21.35 -46.31
CA HIS A 763 -22.71 -22.06 -45.61
C HIS A 763 -22.16 -22.64 -44.29
N LEU A 764 -22.57 -22.07 -43.16
CA LEU A 764 -22.02 -22.37 -41.84
C LEU A 764 -23.09 -23.05 -40.99
N VAL A 765 -22.80 -24.27 -40.52
CA VAL A 765 -23.68 -25.06 -39.65
C VAL A 765 -23.01 -25.23 -38.29
N LEU A 766 -23.63 -24.69 -37.25
CA LEU A 766 -23.09 -24.67 -35.89
C LEU A 766 -23.94 -25.60 -35.01
N ASN A 767 -23.40 -26.76 -34.66
CA ASN A 767 -24.06 -27.72 -33.78
C ASN A 767 -23.63 -27.45 -32.34
N SER A 768 -24.55 -26.91 -31.55
CA SER A 768 -24.35 -26.65 -30.12
C SER A 768 -25.32 -27.52 -29.32
N GLY A 769 -24.81 -28.42 -28.48
CA GLY A 769 -25.66 -29.30 -27.70
C GLY A 769 -24.92 -30.12 -26.66
N GLY A 770 -25.30 -29.94 -25.39
CA GLY A 770 -25.05 -30.91 -24.33
C GLY A 770 -26.21 -31.92 -24.22
N ILE A 771 -26.20 -32.73 -23.16
CA ILE A 771 -27.10 -33.87 -22.85
C ILE A 771 -28.63 -33.58 -22.97
N GLN A 772 -29.06 -32.33 -23.20
CA GLN A 772 -30.46 -31.90 -23.28
C GLN A 772 -30.98 -31.47 -24.67
N GLY A 773 -30.20 -31.64 -25.75
CA GLY A 773 -30.69 -31.47 -27.13
C GLY A 773 -29.69 -30.81 -28.07
N GLU A 774 -29.64 -31.28 -29.32
CA GLU A 774 -28.84 -30.68 -30.39
C GLU A 774 -29.60 -29.49 -30.99
N ILE A 775 -29.03 -28.28 -30.87
CA ILE A 775 -29.50 -27.09 -31.57
C ILE A 775 -28.50 -26.84 -32.71
N ALA A 776 -28.98 -26.94 -33.94
CA ALA A 776 -28.23 -26.57 -35.14
C ALA A 776 -28.61 -25.14 -35.55
N VAL A 777 -27.61 -24.26 -35.66
CA VAL A 777 -27.79 -22.91 -36.21
C VAL A 777 -27.15 -22.88 -37.59
N GLU A 778 -27.95 -22.59 -38.61
CA GLU A 778 -27.49 -22.42 -39.98
C GLU A 778 -27.35 -20.93 -40.33
N ILE A 779 -26.21 -20.56 -40.91
CA ILE A 779 -25.87 -19.20 -41.32
C ILE A 779 -25.37 -19.26 -42.76
N VAL A 780 -25.92 -18.42 -43.63
CA VAL A 780 -25.48 -18.31 -45.02
C VAL A 780 -24.98 -16.89 -45.24
N CYS A 781 -23.73 -16.73 -45.66
CA CYS A 781 -23.17 -15.43 -46.04
C CYS A 781 -23.11 -15.32 -47.56
N HIS A 782 -23.76 -14.29 -48.10
CA HIS A 782 -23.82 -13.95 -49.52
C HIS A 782 -22.97 -12.74 -49.88
N SER A 783 -22.67 -11.86 -48.91
CA SER A 783 -21.85 -10.67 -49.11
C SER A 783 -20.82 -10.47 -47.98
N LEU A 784 -19.94 -9.48 -48.14
CA LEU A 784 -18.93 -9.16 -47.11
C LEU A 784 -19.57 -8.54 -45.86
N GLU A 785 -20.72 -7.86 -45.99
CA GLU A 785 -21.46 -7.27 -44.87
C GLU A 785 -21.91 -8.34 -43.86
N ASP A 786 -22.20 -9.56 -44.31
CA ASP A 786 -22.57 -10.69 -43.45
C ASP A 786 -21.43 -11.11 -42.49
N LEU A 787 -20.20 -10.66 -42.77
CA LEU A 787 -18.99 -10.93 -41.97
C LEU A 787 -18.64 -9.79 -41.01
N GLN A 788 -19.32 -8.64 -41.06
CA GLN A 788 -18.92 -7.42 -40.32
C GLN A 788 -18.88 -7.57 -38.80
N ASP A 789 -19.67 -8.50 -38.26
CA ASP A 789 -19.81 -8.78 -36.83
C ASP A 789 -18.80 -9.81 -36.32
N TYR A 790 -17.79 -10.20 -37.13
CA TYR A 790 -16.79 -11.20 -36.76
C TYR A 790 -16.05 -10.87 -35.46
N CYS A 791 -15.90 -9.59 -35.10
CA CYS A 791 -15.23 -9.14 -33.89
C CYS A 791 -16.16 -9.09 -32.65
N GLN A 792 -17.43 -9.49 -32.79
CA GLN A 792 -18.42 -9.53 -31.71
C GLN A 792 -18.60 -10.97 -31.21
N PRO A 793 -18.03 -11.38 -30.06
CA PRO A 793 -18.08 -12.78 -29.58
C PRO A 793 -19.46 -13.41 -29.49
N HIS A 794 -20.49 -12.60 -29.30
CA HIS A 794 -21.88 -13.05 -29.12
C HIS A 794 -22.65 -13.12 -30.45
N ALA A 795 -22.07 -12.63 -31.55
CA ALA A 795 -22.72 -12.70 -32.85
C ALA A 795 -22.76 -14.15 -33.37
N PRO A 796 -23.85 -14.56 -34.04
CA PRO A 796 -23.95 -15.90 -34.61
C PRO A 796 -22.79 -16.20 -35.55
N GLY A 797 -22.07 -17.30 -35.28
CA GLY A 797 -20.95 -17.74 -36.11
C GLY A 797 -19.70 -16.86 -36.08
N ALA A 798 -19.58 -15.89 -35.16
CA ALA A 798 -18.45 -14.96 -35.08
C ALA A 798 -17.07 -15.66 -35.17
N LEU A 799 -16.88 -16.76 -34.41
CA LEU A 799 -15.64 -17.53 -34.44
C LEU A 799 -15.31 -18.08 -35.83
N VAL A 800 -16.31 -18.60 -36.54
CA VAL A 800 -16.12 -19.16 -37.88
C VAL A 800 -15.91 -18.05 -38.91
N LYS A 801 -16.66 -16.94 -38.81
CA LYS A 801 -16.46 -15.75 -39.65
C LYS A 801 -15.04 -15.20 -39.48
N ALA A 802 -14.58 -15.06 -38.24
CA ALA A 802 -13.22 -14.65 -37.92
C ALA A 802 -12.18 -15.64 -38.44
N ALA A 803 -12.47 -16.95 -38.44
CA ALA A 803 -11.56 -17.95 -39.01
C ALA A 803 -11.34 -17.74 -40.52
N PHE A 804 -12.40 -17.51 -41.31
CA PHE A 804 -12.25 -17.22 -42.74
C PHE A 804 -11.35 -16.00 -43.02
N ILE A 805 -11.47 -14.95 -42.21
CA ILE A 805 -10.67 -13.72 -42.32
C ILE A 805 -9.24 -13.98 -41.84
N CYS A 806 -9.07 -14.61 -40.68
CA CYS A 806 -7.77 -14.92 -40.07
C CYS A 806 -6.92 -15.84 -40.96
N THR A 807 -7.54 -16.81 -41.65
CA THR A 807 -6.84 -17.68 -42.59
C THR A 807 -6.60 -17.04 -43.95
N GLU A 808 -6.99 -15.77 -44.15
CA GLU A 808 -6.88 -15.06 -45.43
C GLU A 808 -7.55 -15.82 -46.59
N ILE A 809 -8.61 -16.57 -46.30
CA ILE A 809 -9.49 -17.15 -47.33
C ILE A 809 -10.40 -16.05 -47.85
N ILE A 810 -10.89 -15.21 -46.94
CA ILE A 810 -11.61 -13.98 -47.26
C ILE A 810 -10.77 -12.79 -46.81
N SER A 811 -10.56 -11.84 -47.71
CA SER A 811 -10.01 -10.53 -47.38
C SER A 811 -11.13 -9.58 -46.97
N TYR A 812 -11.08 -9.09 -45.74
CA TYR A 812 -12.05 -8.16 -45.18
C TYR A 812 -11.35 -7.07 -44.35
N PRO A 813 -11.68 -5.77 -44.54
CA PRO A 813 -12.53 -5.23 -45.60
C PRO A 813 -11.87 -5.34 -46.99
N SER A 814 -12.67 -5.36 -48.06
CA SER A 814 -12.18 -5.45 -49.45
C SER A 814 -13.16 -4.80 -50.42
N HIS A 815 -12.65 -4.30 -51.54
CA HIS A 815 -13.48 -3.83 -52.67
C HIS A 815 -13.97 -4.98 -53.56
N THR A 816 -13.34 -6.15 -53.49
CA THR A 816 -13.74 -7.35 -54.24
C THR A 816 -14.87 -8.06 -53.51
N SER A 817 -15.97 -8.36 -54.20
CA SER A 817 -17.15 -9.00 -53.58
C SER A 817 -16.81 -10.38 -53.00
N LEU A 818 -17.59 -10.84 -52.02
CA LEU A 818 -17.41 -12.18 -51.43
C LEU A 818 -17.47 -13.27 -52.52
N GLN A 819 -18.40 -13.15 -53.46
CA GLN A 819 -18.59 -14.13 -54.53
C GLN A 819 -17.38 -14.19 -55.46
N ASP A 820 -16.82 -13.04 -55.84
CA ASP A 820 -15.64 -12.96 -56.70
C ASP A 820 -14.39 -13.51 -55.99
N GLN A 821 -14.21 -13.21 -54.70
CA GLN A 821 -13.11 -13.76 -53.91
C GLN A 821 -13.15 -15.30 -53.89
N LEU A 822 -14.33 -15.86 -53.61
CA LEU A 822 -14.55 -17.31 -53.57
C LEU A 822 -14.36 -17.97 -54.94
N MET A 823 -14.95 -17.36 -55.98
CA MET A 823 -14.91 -17.92 -57.33
C MET A 823 -13.48 -17.92 -57.90
N ASN A 824 -12.78 -16.78 -57.80
CA ASN A 824 -11.47 -16.62 -58.41
C ASN A 824 -10.38 -17.46 -57.71
N ALA A 825 -10.45 -17.60 -56.39
CA ALA A 825 -9.41 -18.31 -55.63
C ALA A 825 -9.70 -19.81 -55.48
N PHE A 826 -10.97 -20.22 -55.41
CA PHE A 826 -11.33 -21.58 -54.98
C PHE A 826 -12.29 -22.33 -55.90
N GLY A 827 -12.75 -21.76 -57.01
CA GLY A 827 -13.65 -22.48 -57.90
C GLY A 827 -15.10 -22.56 -57.40
N GLY A 828 -15.44 -21.87 -56.30
CA GLY A 828 -16.75 -21.93 -55.63
C GLY A 828 -16.66 -21.51 -54.16
N GLY A 829 -17.72 -21.76 -53.38
CA GLY A 829 -17.82 -21.41 -51.97
C GLY A 829 -17.39 -22.51 -50.99
N PHE A 830 -17.75 -22.35 -49.72
CA PHE A 830 -17.44 -23.30 -48.65
C PHE A 830 -18.68 -23.66 -47.84
N GLU A 831 -18.79 -24.94 -47.47
CA GLU A 831 -19.71 -25.41 -46.44
C GLU A 831 -18.90 -25.92 -45.24
N LEU A 832 -19.19 -25.39 -44.06
CA LEU A 832 -18.50 -25.70 -42.80
C LEU A 832 -19.50 -26.15 -41.74
N HIS A 833 -19.27 -27.31 -41.15
CA HIS A 833 -20.02 -27.79 -39.99
C HIS A 833 -19.08 -27.86 -38.78
N SER A 834 -19.51 -27.36 -37.63
CA SER A 834 -18.72 -27.36 -36.39
C SER A 834 -19.54 -27.92 -35.23
N TRP A 835 -18.90 -28.62 -34.28
CA TRP A 835 -19.57 -29.20 -33.12
C TRP A 835 -18.72 -29.20 -31.85
N SER A 836 -19.41 -29.15 -30.71
CA SER A 836 -18.83 -29.53 -29.41
C SER A 836 -19.84 -30.33 -28.58
N CYS A 837 -19.42 -31.51 -28.13
CA CYS A 837 -20.18 -32.35 -27.21
C CYS A 837 -20.00 -31.93 -25.73
N LEU A 838 -19.33 -30.80 -25.46
CA LEU A 838 -19.07 -30.29 -24.12
C LEU A 838 -19.98 -29.09 -23.80
N PRO A 839 -20.45 -28.96 -22.55
CA PRO A 839 -21.20 -27.78 -22.13
C PRO A 839 -20.38 -26.50 -22.35
N HIS A 840 -21.07 -25.42 -22.73
CA HIS A 840 -20.45 -24.09 -22.76
C HIS A 840 -19.97 -23.71 -21.35
N GLY A 841 -18.78 -23.13 -21.25
CA GLY A 841 -18.17 -22.83 -19.95
C GLY A 841 -17.73 -24.07 -19.16
N SER A 842 -17.43 -25.19 -19.83
CA SER A 842 -16.88 -26.41 -19.22
C SER A 842 -15.54 -26.19 -18.51
N GLY A 843 -14.79 -25.16 -18.91
CA GLY A 843 -13.42 -24.92 -18.48
C GLY A 843 -12.40 -25.81 -19.19
N LEU A 844 -12.79 -26.59 -20.20
CA LEU A 844 -11.95 -27.56 -20.93
C LEU A 844 -11.36 -27.03 -22.26
N GLY A 845 -11.30 -25.71 -22.44
CA GLY A 845 -10.68 -25.06 -23.60
C GLY A 845 -11.50 -25.14 -24.89
N THR A 846 -12.81 -25.38 -24.77
CA THR A 846 -13.68 -25.71 -25.91
C THR A 846 -13.62 -24.72 -27.07
N SER A 847 -13.63 -23.42 -26.79
CA SER A 847 -13.66 -22.38 -27.83
C SER A 847 -12.37 -22.31 -28.64
N SER A 848 -11.20 -22.24 -27.98
CA SER A 848 -9.89 -22.13 -28.64
C SER A 848 -9.56 -23.41 -29.42
N ILE A 849 -9.90 -24.57 -28.86
CA ILE A 849 -9.72 -25.87 -29.54
C ILE A 849 -10.64 -25.96 -30.76
N LEU A 850 -11.89 -25.48 -30.66
CA LEU A 850 -12.80 -25.43 -31.80
C LEU A 850 -12.29 -24.50 -32.91
N ALA A 851 -11.74 -23.34 -32.56
CA ALA A 851 -11.08 -22.45 -33.52
C ALA A 851 -9.92 -23.16 -34.24
N GLY A 852 -9.10 -23.92 -33.52
CA GLY A 852 -8.04 -24.72 -34.10
C GLY A 852 -8.56 -25.81 -35.06
N ALA A 853 -9.62 -26.54 -34.68
CA ALA A 853 -10.25 -27.55 -35.55
C ALA A 853 -10.85 -26.92 -36.82
N VAL A 854 -11.53 -25.78 -36.68
CA VAL A 854 -12.11 -25.02 -37.78
C VAL A 854 -11.01 -24.55 -38.75
N MET A 855 -9.95 -23.90 -38.26
CA MET A 855 -8.86 -23.44 -39.12
C MET A 855 -8.10 -24.59 -39.77
N ALA A 856 -7.87 -25.69 -39.06
CA ALA A 856 -7.25 -26.89 -39.59
C ALA A 856 -8.02 -27.47 -40.80
N ALA A 857 -9.35 -27.57 -40.68
CA ALA A 857 -10.21 -28.04 -41.76
C ALA A 857 -10.32 -27.02 -42.90
N LEU A 858 -10.45 -25.72 -42.58
CA LEU A 858 -10.52 -24.62 -43.56
C LEU A 858 -9.26 -24.51 -44.41
N LEU A 859 -8.08 -24.44 -43.79
CA LEU A 859 -6.79 -24.33 -44.50
C LEU A 859 -6.60 -25.51 -45.45
N THR A 860 -6.93 -26.72 -45.00
CA THR A 860 -6.83 -27.92 -45.83
C THR A 860 -7.83 -27.90 -46.99
N ALA A 861 -9.09 -27.52 -46.74
CA ALA A 861 -10.11 -27.38 -47.79
C ALA A 861 -9.78 -26.27 -48.79
N ALA A 862 -9.02 -25.26 -48.37
CA ALA A 862 -8.51 -24.17 -49.20
C ALA A 862 -7.19 -24.51 -49.93
N GLY A 863 -6.72 -25.76 -49.89
CA GLY A 863 -5.48 -26.17 -50.57
C GLY A 863 -4.22 -25.60 -49.92
N ARG A 864 -4.22 -25.40 -48.61
CA ARG A 864 -3.06 -24.92 -47.84
C ARG A 864 -2.56 -26.01 -46.88
N SER A 865 -1.25 -26.05 -46.67
CA SER A 865 -0.58 -26.86 -45.64
C SER A 865 -0.17 -25.98 -44.46
N TYR A 866 -0.06 -26.57 -43.27
CA TYR A 866 0.33 -25.89 -42.03
C TYR A 866 1.01 -26.89 -41.09
N ASP A 867 1.81 -26.38 -40.15
CA ASP A 867 2.29 -27.15 -39.02
C ASP A 867 1.51 -26.80 -37.74
N THR A 868 1.74 -27.58 -36.67
CA THR A 868 1.02 -27.39 -35.40
C THR A 868 1.43 -26.09 -34.70
N ASP A 869 2.68 -25.66 -34.85
CA ASP A 869 3.19 -24.40 -34.30
C ASP A 869 2.45 -23.20 -34.90
N SER A 870 2.34 -23.15 -36.23
CA SER A 870 1.60 -22.13 -36.96
C SER A 870 0.13 -22.12 -36.59
N LEU A 871 -0.49 -23.30 -36.39
CA LEU A 871 -1.89 -23.39 -36.00
C LEU A 871 -2.14 -22.85 -34.59
N ILE A 872 -1.24 -23.12 -33.63
CA ILE A 872 -1.31 -22.56 -32.26
C ILE A 872 -1.29 -21.03 -32.30
N HIS A 873 -0.35 -20.45 -33.07
CA HIS A 873 -0.23 -19.00 -33.21
C HIS A 873 -1.39 -18.39 -34.02
N ALA A 874 -1.95 -19.13 -34.99
CA ALA A 874 -3.16 -18.72 -35.70
C ALA A 874 -4.39 -18.66 -34.79
N VAL A 875 -4.56 -19.62 -33.87
CA VAL A 875 -5.64 -19.56 -32.87
C VAL A 875 -5.45 -18.35 -31.97
N LEU A 876 -4.22 -18.12 -31.50
CA LEU A 876 -3.90 -16.97 -30.66
C LEU A 876 -4.24 -15.66 -31.37
N HIS A 877 -3.92 -15.54 -32.66
CA HIS A 877 -4.26 -14.37 -33.49
C HIS A 877 -5.78 -14.22 -33.67
N LEU A 878 -6.48 -15.30 -33.99
CA LEU A 878 -7.93 -15.31 -34.20
C LEU A 878 -8.70 -14.88 -32.94
N GLU A 879 -8.30 -15.35 -31.75
CA GLU A 879 -8.97 -14.96 -30.50
C GLU A 879 -8.83 -13.47 -30.18
N GLN A 880 -7.68 -12.90 -30.54
CA GLN A 880 -7.50 -11.46 -30.46
C GLN A 880 -8.44 -10.72 -31.42
N MET A 881 -8.61 -11.22 -32.66
CA MET A 881 -9.58 -10.65 -33.61
C MET A 881 -11.02 -10.72 -33.08
N LEU A 882 -11.36 -11.79 -32.35
CA LEU A 882 -12.66 -11.96 -31.69
C LEU A 882 -12.84 -11.08 -30.45
N THR A 883 -11.80 -10.43 -29.93
CA THR A 883 -11.83 -9.65 -28.66
C THR A 883 -12.11 -10.49 -27.40
N THR A 884 -11.89 -11.81 -27.44
CA THR A 884 -12.12 -12.70 -26.30
C THR A 884 -10.99 -12.71 -25.28
N GLY A 885 -9.75 -12.38 -25.68
CA GLY A 885 -8.63 -12.07 -24.79
C GLY A 885 -8.10 -13.25 -23.96
N GLY A 886 -8.07 -14.46 -24.54
CA GLY A 886 -7.58 -15.68 -23.87
C GLY A 886 -6.04 -15.79 -23.79
N GLY A 887 -5.58 -16.69 -22.93
CA GLY A 887 -4.19 -17.17 -22.92
C GLY A 887 -3.95 -18.26 -23.97
N TRP A 888 -2.72 -18.79 -24.05
CA TRP A 888 -2.38 -19.78 -25.07
C TRP A 888 -2.50 -21.25 -24.66
N GLN A 889 -2.81 -21.55 -23.39
CA GLN A 889 -2.83 -22.93 -22.90
C GLN A 889 -3.90 -23.80 -23.58
N ASP A 890 -5.02 -23.22 -24.03
CA ASP A 890 -6.17 -23.98 -24.53
C ASP A 890 -5.84 -24.64 -25.87
N GLN A 891 -5.24 -23.88 -26.79
CA GLN A 891 -4.78 -24.39 -28.08
C GLN A 891 -3.58 -25.33 -27.93
N VAL A 892 -2.61 -25.04 -27.05
CA VAL A 892 -1.52 -25.99 -26.77
C VAL A 892 -2.09 -27.30 -26.24
N GLY A 893 -2.99 -27.20 -25.26
CA GLY A 893 -3.62 -28.31 -24.57
C GLY A 893 -4.45 -29.22 -25.48
N GLY A 894 -5.18 -28.68 -26.46
CA GLY A 894 -6.06 -29.49 -27.31
C GLY A 894 -5.51 -29.82 -28.71
N LEU A 895 -4.62 -28.99 -29.28
CA LEU A 895 -4.09 -29.22 -30.64
C LEU A 895 -2.85 -30.12 -30.64
N VAL A 896 -2.12 -30.17 -29.53
CA VAL A 896 -0.96 -31.07 -29.37
C VAL A 896 -1.41 -32.31 -28.61
N PRO A 897 -1.19 -33.54 -29.10
CA PRO A 897 -1.58 -34.74 -28.38
C PRO A 897 -0.69 -35.00 -27.15
N GLY A 898 -1.22 -35.78 -26.21
CA GLY A 898 -0.48 -36.31 -25.07
C GLY A 898 -0.28 -35.30 -23.94
N ILE A 899 0.79 -35.54 -23.18
CA ILE A 899 1.23 -34.74 -22.03
C ILE A 899 2.39 -33.86 -22.51
N LYS A 900 2.29 -32.55 -22.29
CA LYS A 900 3.27 -31.58 -22.77
C LYS A 900 3.38 -30.40 -21.82
N ILE A 901 4.44 -29.62 -22.00
CA ILE A 901 4.61 -28.31 -21.40
C ILE A 901 4.72 -27.27 -22.52
N GLY A 902 3.89 -26.24 -22.45
CA GLY A 902 4.03 -25.03 -23.26
C GLY A 902 4.82 -23.97 -22.49
N ARG A 903 5.62 -23.16 -23.18
CA ARG A 903 6.42 -22.07 -22.61
C ARG A 903 6.38 -20.81 -23.47
N SER A 904 6.55 -19.65 -22.83
CA SER A 904 6.81 -18.38 -23.51
C SER A 904 7.95 -17.63 -22.82
N LYS A 905 8.66 -16.79 -23.57
CA LYS A 905 9.69 -15.89 -23.04
C LYS A 905 9.12 -14.49 -22.76
N PRO A 906 9.73 -13.70 -21.85
CA PRO A 906 9.32 -12.34 -21.52
C PRO A 906 9.72 -11.33 -22.61
N HIS A 907 9.26 -11.53 -23.84
CA HIS A 907 9.42 -10.54 -24.90
C HIS A 907 8.34 -10.68 -25.97
N LEU A 908 8.17 -9.61 -26.74
CA LEU A 908 7.47 -9.63 -28.00
C LEU A 908 8.47 -9.85 -29.15
N PRO A 909 8.03 -10.38 -30.30
CA PRO A 909 6.71 -10.97 -30.56
C PRO A 909 6.43 -12.24 -29.74
N LEU A 910 5.18 -12.43 -29.32
CA LEU A 910 4.79 -13.54 -28.46
C LEU A 910 4.89 -14.88 -29.22
N ARG A 911 5.84 -15.71 -28.79
CA ARG A 911 6.03 -17.07 -29.30
C ARG A 911 5.76 -18.10 -28.20
N VAL A 912 5.03 -19.14 -28.55
CA VAL A 912 4.77 -20.29 -27.70
C VAL A 912 5.65 -21.45 -28.17
N GLU A 913 6.45 -22.00 -27.27
CA GLU A 913 7.29 -23.19 -27.50
C GLU A 913 6.64 -24.38 -26.81
N VAL A 914 6.39 -25.48 -27.52
CA VAL A 914 5.75 -26.68 -26.96
C VAL A 914 6.70 -27.86 -26.94
N GLU A 915 6.86 -28.47 -25.78
CA GLU A 915 7.70 -29.64 -25.56
C GLU A 915 6.85 -30.84 -25.07
N PRO A 916 6.82 -31.96 -25.80
CA PRO A 916 6.23 -33.20 -25.30
C PRO A 916 6.99 -33.71 -24.07
N ILE A 917 6.27 -34.06 -23.00
CA ILE A 917 6.89 -34.65 -21.81
C ILE A 917 7.00 -36.15 -22.02
N ALA A 918 8.22 -36.66 -22.05
CA ALA A 918 8.48 -38.10 -22.14
C ALA A 918 7.91 -38.81 -20.90
N VAL A 919 6.92 -39.67 -21.12
CA VAL A 919 6.26 -40.48 -20.07
C VAL A 919 6.21 -41.95 -20.48
N THR A 920 6.31 -42.85 -19.50
CA THR A 920 6.21 -44.29 -19.75
C THR A 920 4.76 -44.72 -19.98
N ASP A 921 4.54 -45.77 -20.77
CA ASP A 921 3.20 -46.35 -20.98
C ASP A 921 2.55 -46.81 -19.66
N ASP A 922 3.36 -47.28 -18.71
CA ASP A 922 2.90 -47.62 -17.36
C ASP A 922 2.32 -46.40 -16.63
N LEU A 923 3.02 -45.25 -16.66
CA LEU A 923 2.51 -44.03 -16.04
C LEU A 923 1.20 -43.59 -16.69
N VAL A 924 1.13 -43.61 -18.02
CA VAL A 924 -0.09 -43.28 -18.78
C VAL A 924 -1.26 -44.17 -18.33
N LYS A 925 -1.04 -45.48 -18.21
CA LYS A 925 -2.04 -46.42 -17.69
C LYS A 925 -2.45 -46.07 -16.25
N ARG A 926 -1.47 -45.82 -15.37
CA ARG A 926 -1.73 -45.46 -13.98
C ARG A 926 -2.51 -44.16 -13.83
N LEU A 927 -2.25 -43.17 -14.67
CA LEU A 927 -3.00 -41.90 -14.73
C LEU A 927 -4.44 -42.14 -15.21
N ASN A 928 -4.63 -42.88 -16.31
CA ASN A 928 -5.96 -43.20 -16.84
C ASN A 928 -6.82 -43.99 -15.82
N ASP A 929 -6.20 -44.85 -15.00
CA ASP A 929 -6.89 -45.56 -13.93
C ASP A 929 -7.30 -44.66 -12.74
N ARG A 930 -6.76 -43.44 -12.61
CA ARG A 930 -6.90 -42.58 -11.42
C ARG A 930 -7.49 -41.19 -11.69
N LEU A 931 -7.42 -40.70 -12.92
CA LEU A 931 -7.95 -39.39 -13.30
C LEU A 931 -9.46 -39.47 -13.57
N LEU A 932 -10.22 -38.59 -12.93
CA LEU A 932 -11.67 -38.47 -13.10
C LEU A 932 -12.03 -36.99 -13.30
N LEU A 933 -12.99 -36.68 -14.19
CA LEU A 933 -13.65 -35.36 -14.22
C LEU A 933 -15.05 -35.45 -13.62
N ILE A 934 -15.37 -34.44 -12.83
CA ILE A 934 -16.61 -34.27 -12.10
C ILE A 934 -17.22 -32.95 -12.56
N TYR A 935 -18.38 -32.99 -13.21
CA TYR A 935 -19.10 -31.77 -13.54
C TYR A 935 -19.75 -31.19 -12.29
N THR A 936 -19.55 -29.91 -12.02
CA THR A 936 -20.02 -29.27 -10.76
C THR A 936 -21.44 -28.73 -10.81
N GLY A 937 -22.12 -28.82 -11.96
CA GLY A 937 -23.48 -28.27 -12.14
C GLY A 937 -23.55 -26.74 -12.23
N LYS A 938 -22.43 -26.03 -12.05
CA LYS A 938 -22.34 -24.57 -12.19
C LYS A 938 -21.52 -24.21 -13.42
N THR A 939 -22.04 -23.33 -14.26
CA THR A 939 -21.27 -22.69 -15.35
C THR A 939 -21.01 -21.24 -15.00
N ARG A 940 -19.78 -20.75 -15.22
CA ARG A 940 -19.44 -19.33 -15.06
C ARG A 940 -18.56 -18.89 -16.23
N LEU A 941 -18.77 -17.66 -16.69
CA LEU A 941 -17.89 -17.02 -17.66
C LEU A 941 -16.53 -16.71 -17.03
N ALA A 942 -15.45 -17.25 -17.61
CA ALA A 942 -14.06 -17.01 -17.22
C ALA A 942 -13.67 -15.53 -17.25
N ARG A 943 -14.31 -14.76 -18.14
CA ARG A 943 -14.03 -13.34 -18.41
C ARG A 943 -14.04 -12.44 -17.17
N ASN A 944 -14.91 -12.70 -16.19
CA ASN A 944 -14.95 -11.87 -14.98
C ASN A 944 -13.74 -12.11 -14.06
N LEU A 945 -13.23 -13.34 -14.01
CA LEU A 945 -12.03 -13.66 -13.21
C LEU A 945 -10.76 -13.12 -13.88
N LEU A 946 -10.71 -13.14 -15.22
CA LEU A 946 -9.61 -12.58 -16.00
C LEU A 946 -9.39 -11.09 -15.68
N GLN A 947 -10.46 -10.29 -15.61
CA GLN A 947 -10.34 -8.85 -15.29
C GLN A 947 -9.63 -8.60 -13.96
N ASP A 948 -9.94 -9.39 -12.92
CA ASP A 948 -9.30 -9.24 -11.61
C ASP A 948 -7.83 -9.68 -11.65
N VAL A 949 -7.51 -10.75 -12.39
CA VAL A 949 -6.13 -11.20 -12.60
C VAL A 949 -5.30 -10.10 -13.26
N LEU A 950 -5.80 -9.51 -14.35
CA LEU A 950 -5.09 -8.46 -15.09
C LEU A 950 -4.95 -7.18 -14.26
N ARG A 951 -6.00 -6.79 -13.54
CA ARG A 951 -5.95 -5.63 -12.63
C ARG A 951 -4.87 -5.79 -11.57
N ASN A 952 -4.82 -6.95 -10.91
CA ASN A 952 -3.81 -7.16 -9.88
C ASN A 952 -2.39 -7.30 -10.45
N TRP A 953 -2.25 -7.85 -11.67
CA TRP A 953 -0.97 -7.91 -12.39
C TRP A 953 -0.44 -6.52 -12.74
N TYR A 954 -1.27 -5.65 -13.35
CA TYR A 954 -0.85 -4.29 -13.70
C TYR A 954 -0.63 -3.39 -12.49
N ALA A 955 -1.40 -3.61 -11.43
CA ALA A 955 -1.14 -3.00 -10.13
C ALA A 955 0.16 -3.49 -9.48
N ARG A 956 0.87 -4.49 -10.05
CA ARG A 956 2.08 -5.11 -9.50
C ARG A 956 1.95 -5.46 -8.02
N ARG A 957 0.83 -6.07 -7.65
CA ARG A 957 0.61 -6.55 -6.28
C ARG A 957 1.72 -7.54 -5.91
N PRO A 958 2.47 -7.34 -4.80
CA PRO A 958 3.59 -8.20 -4.46
C PRO A 958 3.21 -9.69 -4.43
N PHE A 959 2.06 -10.03 -3.84
CA PHE A 959 1.58 -11.41 -3.76
C PHE A 959 1.26 -12.01 -5.14
N ILE A 960 0.84 -11.22 -6.13
CA ILE A 960 0.61 -11.70 -7.50
C ILE A 960 1.94 -11.94 -8.20
N ILE A 961 2.90 -11.02 -8.12
CA ILE A 961 4.21 -11.17 -8.77
C ILE A 961 4.93 -12.43 -8.26
N HIS A 962 5.00 -12.61 -6.93
CA HIS A 962 5.57 -13.82 -6.34
C HIS A 962 4.80 -15.09 -6.75
N ASN A 963 3.48 -15.01 -6.85
CA ASN A 963 2.66 -16.16 -7.22
C ASN A 963 2.80 -16.53 -8.71
N THR A 964 3.01 -15.56 -9.61
CA THR A 964 3.29 -15.81 -11.03
C THR A 964 4.61 -16.57 -11.21
N GLU A 965 5.68 -16.15 -10.53
CA GLU A 965 6.95 -16.90 -10.52
C GLU A 965 6.76 -18.31 -9.94
N ALA A 966 6.01 -18.42 -8.84
CA ALA A 966 5.70 -19.71 -8.24
C ALA A 966 4.87 -20.62 -9.16
N LEU A 967 3.97 -20.08 -10.00
CA LEU A 967 3.20 -20.84 -10.99
C LEU A 967 4.13 -21.47 -12.03
N VAL A 968 5.06 -20.69 -12.59
CA VAL A 968 6.05 -21.15 -13.57
C VAL A 968 6.96 -22.22 -12.95
N SER A 969 7.50 -21.96 -11.76
CA SER A 969 8.34 -22.93 -11.04
C SER A 969 7.60 -24.25 -10.73
N ASN A 970 6.33 -24.17 -10.33
CA ASN A 970 5.50 -25.36 -10.08
C ASN A 970 5.15 -26.12 -11.38
N ALA A 971 5.03 -25.43 -12.52
CA ALA A 971 4.85 -26.10 -13.82
C ALA A 971 6.08 -26.93 -14.19
N GLU A 972 7.28 -26.37 -14.02
CA GLU A 972 8.54 -27.10 -14.26
C GLU A 972 8.72 -28.29 -13.31
N GLN A 973 8.34 -28.13 -12.03
CA GLN A 973 8.34 -29.23 -11.07
C GLN A 973 7.35 -30.32 -11.46
N CYS A 974 6.15 -29.94 -11.92
CA CYS A 974 5.14 -30.88 -12.41
C CYS A 974 5.63 -31.65 -13.65
N ALA A 975 6.31 -30.98 -14.58
CA ALA A 975 6.90 -31.63 -15.75
C ALA A 975 7.94 -32.68 -15.37
N ARG A 976 8.85 -32.35 -14.43
CA ARG A 976 9.82 -33.32 -13.88
C ARG A 976 9.15 -34.50 -13.17
N ALA A 977 8.10 -34.24 -12.38
CA ALA A 977 7.36 -35.29 -11.69
C ALA A 977 6.68 -36.26 -12.67
N LEU A 978 6.16 -35.75 -13.79
CA LEU A 978 5.61 -36.56 -14.88
C LEU A 978 6.69 -37.41 -15.54
N SER A 979 7.84 -36.83 -15.89
CA SER A 979 8.96 -37.60 -16.46
C SER A 979 9.46 -38.71 -15.54
N ASN A 980 9.46 -38.47 -14.22
CA ASN A 980 9.87 -39.45 -13.21
C ASN A 980 8.79 -40.49 -12.87
N GLY A 981 7.54 -40.29 -13.29
CA GLY A 981 6.42 -41.19 -13.00
C GLY A 981 5.95 -41.21 -11.55
N ASP A 982 6.21 -40.13 -10.80
CA ASP A 982 5.84 -39.96 -9.39
C ASP A 982 4.42 -39.37 -9.24
N LEU A 983 3.45 -40.25 -8.99
CA LEU A 983 2.04 -39.85 -8.83
C LEU A 983 1.78 -38.98 -7.59
N ALA A 984 2.53 -39.19 -6.51
CA ALA A 984 2.33 -38.44 -5.29
C ALA A 984 2.80 -36.99 -5.50
N GLN A 985 3.98 -36.82 -6.12
CA GLN A 985 4.51 -35.51 -6.45
C GLN A 985 3.63 -34.77 -7.48
N ILE A 986 3.12 -35.47 -8.51
CA ILE A 986 2.17 -34.87 -9.46
C ILE A 986 0.93 -34.32 -8.73
N GLY A 987 0.36 -35.09 -7.80
CA GLY A 987 -0.78 -34.64 -7.00
C GLY A 987 -0.46 -33.46 -6.07
N GLN A 988 0.75 -33.43 -5.51
CA GLN A 988 1.22 -32.27 -4.75
C GLN A 988 1.33 -31.02 -5.61
N CYS A 989 1.93 -31.11 -6.80
CA CYS A 989 2.00 -30.00 -7.75
C CYS A 989 0.60 -29.48 -8.12
N LEU A 990 -0.37 -30.40 -8.31
CA LEU A 990 -1.76 -30.05 -8.60
C LEU A 990 -2.45 -29.33 -7.43
N ASN A 991 -2.22 -29.75 -6.19
CA ASN A 991 -2.75 -29.03 -5.01
C ASN A 991 -2.12 -27.65 -4.85
N THR A 992 -0.79 -27.56 -5.00
CA THR A 992 -0.07 -26.28 -4.99
C THR A 992 -0.62 -25.36 -6.07
N TYR A 993 -0.83 -25.89 -7.27
CA TYR A 993 -1.43 -25.15 -8.37
C TYR A 993 -2.83 -24.65 -8.04
N TRP A 994 -3.69 -25.47 -7.42
CA TRP A 994 -5.02 -25.02 -6.99
C TRP A 994 -4.95 -23.85 -6.01
N HIS A 995 -4.00 -23.86 -5.07
CA HIS A 995 -3.77 -22.73 -4.17
C HIS A 995 -3.27 -21.49 -4.92
N GLN A 996 -2.33 -21.65 -5.85
CA GLN A 996 -1.81 -20.56 -6.68
C GLN A 996 -2.91 -19.95 -7.56
N LYS A 997 -3.80 -20.77 -8.11
CA LYS A 997 -4.94 -20.35 -8.93
C LYS A 997 -5.96 -19.54 -8.14
N LYS A 998 -6.18 -19.87 -6.86
CA LYS A 998 -6.98 -19.07 -5.92
C LYS A 998 -6.32 -17.73 -5.58
N CYS A 999 -4.99 -17.69 -5.52
CA CYS A 999 -4.24 -16.45 -5.33
C CYS A 999 -4.40 -15.51 -6.53
N MET A 1000 -4.28 -16.04 -7.76
CA MET A 1000 -4.51 -15.25 -8.99
C MET A 1000 -5.95 -14.77 -9.09
N ALA A 1001 -6.92 -15.65 -8.83
CA ALA A 1001 -8.34 -15.38 -8.99
C ALA A 1001 -9.14 -15.79 -7.74
N PRO A 1002 -9.28 -14.92 -6.73
CA PRO A 1002 -9.98 -15.23 -5.47
C PRO A 1002 -11.43 -15.70 -5.63
N GLY A 1003 -12.09 -15.38 -6.74
CA GLY A 1003 -13.44 -15.81 -7.08
C GLY A 1003 -13.57 -17.20 -7.74
N CYS A 1004 -12.48 -17.96 -7.88
CA CYS A 1004 -12.46 -19.22 -8.63
C CYS A 1004 -12.99 -20.45 -7.86
N GLU A 1005 -13.20 -20.36 -6.55
CA GLU A 1005 -13.68 -21.47 -5.70
C GLU A 1005 -15.03 -21.14 -5.05
N PRO A 1006 -16.17 -21.42 -5.71
CA PRO A 1006 -17.49 -21.27 -5.12
C PRO A 1006 -17.66 -22.17 -3.88
N SER A 1007 -18.51 -21.75 -2.94
CA SER A 1007 -18.74 -22.49 -1.68
C SER A 1007 -19.14 -23.96 -1.86
N ALA A 1008 -19.94 -24.27 -2.88
CA ALA A 1008 -20.31 -25.65 -3.22
C ALA A 1008 -19.10 -26.50 -3.68
N VAL A 1009 -18.22 -25.92 -4.50
CA VAL A 1009 -16.99 -26.58 -4.95
C VAL A 1009 -16.03 -26.77 -3.79
N ARG A 1010 -15.88 -25.77 -2.90
CA ARG A 1010 -15.06 -25.90 -1.68
C ARG A 1010 -15.48 -27.10 -0.83
N ARG A 1011 -16.79 -27.28 -0.60
CA ARG A 1011 -17.32 -28.43 0.15
C ARG A 1011 -17.01 -29.76 -0.55
N MET A 1012 -17.22 -29.81 -1.88
CA MET A 1012 -16.92 -30.98 -2.69
C MET A 1012 -15.43 -31.36 -2.58
N MET A 1013 -14.53 -30.40 -2.80
CA MET A 1013 -13.09 -30.64 -2.71
C MET A 1013 -12.65 -31.07 -1.30
N ALA A 1014 -13.22 -30.48 -0.25
CA ALA A 1014 -12.95 -30.88 1.13
C ALA A 1014 -13.34 -32.35 1.39
N ALA A 1015 -14.50 -32.79 0.91
CA ALA A 1015 -14.95 -34.18 1.04
C ALA A 1015 -14.08 -35.18 0.25
N LEU A 1016 -13.54 -34.76 -0.91
CA LEU A 1016 -12.70 -35.60 -1.76
C LEU A 1016 -11.24 -35.66 -1.28
N GLN A 1017 -10.78 -34.68 -0.50
CA GLN A 1017 -9.36 -34.52 -0.15
C GLN A 1017 -8.70 -35.77 0.47
N PRO A 1018 -9.35 -36.56 1.33
CA PRO A 1018 -8.76 -37.80 1.87
C PRO A 1018 -8.51 -38.89 0.80
N HIS A 1019 -9.20 -38.83 -0.34
CA HIS A 1019 -9.23 -39.88 -1.36
C HIS A 1019 -8.35 -39.58 -2.58
N VAL A 1020 -7.79 -38.37 -2.67
CA VAL A 1020 -7.04 -37.89 -3.83
C VAL A 1020 -5.58 -37.59 -3.48
N HIS A 1021 -4.69 -37.69 -4.47
CA HIS A 1021 -3.35 -37.11 -4.44
C HIS A 1021 -3.44 -35.60 -4.69
N GLY A 1022 -4.30 -35.17 -5.62
CA GLY A 1022 -4.60 -33.76 -5.83
C GLY A 1022 -5.86 -33.52 -6.66
N GLN A 1023 -6.30 -32.27 -6.69
CA GLN A 1023 -7.56 -31.85 -7.32
C GLN A 1023 -7.56 -30.37 -7.70
N SER A 1024 -8.24 -30.00 -8.79
CA SER A 1024 -8.36 -28.62 -9.28
C SER A 1024 -9.55 -28.43 -10.21
N LEU A 1025 -10.08 -27.21 -10.31
CA LEU A 1025 -11.05 -26.85 -11.35
C LEU A 1025 -10.34 -26.53 -12.67
N ALA A 1026 -10.94 -26.97 -13.78
CA ALA A 1026 -10.44 -26.72 -15.13
C ALA A 1026 -10.62 -25.25 -15.56
N GLY A 1027 -9.70 -24.74 -16.39
CA GLY A 1027 -9.77 -23.38 -16.95
C GLY A 1027 -9.73 -22.31 -15.87
N ALA A 1028 -10.40 -21.16 -16.02
CA ALA A 1028 -10.33 -20.08 -15.01
C ALA A 1028 -10.92 -20.43 -13.61
N GLY A 1029 -11.70 -21.50 -13.49
CA GLY A 1029 -12.46 -21.86 -12.29
C GLY A 1029 -13.81 -21.16 -12.18
N GLY A 1030 -14.41 -21.16 -10.99
CA GLY A 1030 -15.73 -20.57 -10.71
C GLY A 1030 -16.93 -21.46 -11.09
N GLY A 1031 -16.67 -22.63 -11.70
CA GLY A 1031 -17.65 -23.60 -12.19
C GLY A 1031 -16.98 -24.59 -13.16
N GLY A 1032 -17.78 -25.33 -13.93
CA GLY A 1032 -17.31 -26.27 -14.94
C GLY A 1032 -16.95 -27.63 -14.36
N PHE A 1033 -15.88 -28.22 -14.87
CA PHE A 1033 -15.37 -29.50 -14.40
C PHE A 1033 -14.27 -29.37 -13.34
N LEU A 1034 -14.37 -30.19 -12.30
CA LEU A 1034 -13.32 -30.52 -11.34
C LEU A 1034 -12.62 -31.80 -11.83
N TYR A 1035 -11.29 -31.81 -11.93
CA TYR A 1035 -10.52 -33.05 -12.10
C TYR A 1035 -9.82 -33.42 -10.82
N ILE A 1036 -9.77 -34.73 -10.58
CA ILE A 1036 -9.11 -35.32 -9.42
C ILE A 1036 -8.16 -36.43 -9.86
N LEU A 1037 -7.06 -36.57 -9.14
CA LEU A 1037 -6.13 -37.69 -9.24
C LEU A 1037 -6.30 -38.57 -7.99
N THR A 1038 -6.95 -39.73 -8.11
CA THR A 1038 -7.26 -40.58 -6.95
C THR A 1038 -6.03 -41.33 -6.43
N ARG A 1039 -5.97 -41.57 -5.11
CA ARG A 1039 -4.85 -42.33 -4.49
C ARG A 1039 -4.82 -43.79 -4.95
N LYS A 1040 -6.01 -44.40 -5.02
CA LYS A 1040 -6.21 -45.77 -5.49
C LYS A 1040 -6.72 -45.75 -6.93
N PRO A 1041 -6.39 -46.75 -7.76
CA PRO A 1041 -6.97 -46.88 -9.09
C PRO A 1041 -8.48 -47.19 -9.02
N GLN A 1042 -9.20 -46.87 -10.09
CA GLN A 1042 -10.57 -47.30 -10.38
C GLN A 1042 -11.62 -46.89 -9.33
N GLN A 1043 -11.43 -45.73 -8.71
CA GLN A 1043 -12.27 -45.25 -7.59
C GLN A 1043 -13.59 -44.56 -8.01
N LYS A 1044 -14.01 -44.64 -9.29
CA LYS A 1044 -15.19 -43.93 -9.79
C LYS A 1044 -16.43 -44.09 -8.90
N ALA A 1045 -16.82 -45.33 -8.59
CA ALA A 1045 -18.02 -45.62 -7.80
C ALA A 1045 -17.91 -45.11 -6.35
N ALA A 1046 -16.70 -45.18 -5.74
CA ALA A 1046 -16.47 -44.66 -4.40
C ALA A 1046 -16.62 -43.14 -4.36
N ILE A 1047 -16.07 -42.44 -5.37
CA ILE A 1047 -16.23 -40.99 -5.51
C ILE A 1047 -17.69 -40.60 -5.74
N GLU A 1048 -18.41 -41.34 -6.61
CA GLU A 1048 -19.85 -41.13 -6.80
C GLU A 1048 -20.64 -41.30 -5.51
N SER A 1049 -20.30 -42.27 -4.66
CA SER A 1049 -20.95 -42.47 -3.36
C SER A 1049 -20.67 -41.34 -2.36
N ILE A 1050 -19.45 -40.77 -2.36
CA ILE A 1050 -19.10 -39.63 -1.49
C ILE A 1050 -19.88 -38.39 -1.93
N LEU A 1051 -19.96 -38.16 -3.24
CA LEU A 1051 -20.66 -37.01 -3.79
C LEU A 1051 -22.19 -37.13 -3.69
N ALA A 1052 -22.76 -38.33 -3.66
CA ALA A 1052 -24.20 -38.55 -3.46
C ALA A 1052 -24.70 -37.97 -2.12
N GLN A 1053 -23.83 -37.88 -1.13
CA GLN A 1053 -24.12 -37.30 0.18
C GLN A 1053 -24.05 -35.76 0.17
N SER A 1054 -23.53 -35.17 -0.90
CA SER A 1054 -23.55 -33.73 -1.13
C SER A 1054 -24.76 -33.39 -1.99
N GLU A 1055 -25.65 -32.49 -1.54
CA GLU A 1055 -26.89 -32.07 -2.23
C GLU A 1055 -26.66 -31.28 -3.55
N VAL A 1056 -25.66 -31.67 -4.36
CA VAL A 1056 -25.21 -30.96 -5.56
C VAL A 1056 -25.36 -31.88 -6.77
N LEU A 1057 -25.83 -31.36 -7.91
CA LEU A 1057 -25.83 -32.10 -9.18
C LEU A 1057 -24.39 -32.38 -9.63
N TYR A 1058 -24.05 -33.65 -9.85
CA TYR A 1058 -22.74 -34.07 -10.37
C TYR A 1058 -22.86 -35.20 -11.40
N PHE A 1059 -21.87 -35.27 -12.30
CA PHE A 1059 -21.64 -36.42 -13.18
C PHE A 1059 -20.15 -36.74 -13.24
N VAL A 1060 -19.79 -38.02 -13.08
CA VAL A 1060 -18.40 -38.48 -13.13
C VAL A 1060 -18.12 -39.16 -14.47
N LYS A 1061 -17.22 -38.55 -15.25
CA LYS A 1061 -16.75 -39.11 -16.54
C LYS A 1061 -15.36 -39.72 -16.41
N ARG A 1062 -15.05 -40.70 -17.27
CA ARG A 1062 -13.70 -41.28 -17.40
C ARG A 1062 -12.95 -40.58 -18.52
N PHE A 1063 -11.62 -40.45 -18.35
CA PHE A 1063 -10.73 -39.85 -19.33
C PHE A 1063 -9.61 -40.81 -19.67
N GLU A 1064 -9.21 -40.77 -20.94
CA GLU A 1064 -7.99 -41.40 -21.43
C GLU A 1064 -7.11 -40.30 -22.02
N THR A 1065 -5.83 -40.31 -21.66
CA THR A 1065 -4.82 -39.47 -22.31
C THR A 1065 -4.73 -39.84 -23.79
N SER A 1066 -4.71 -38.84 -24.67
CA SER A 1066 -4.50 -39.12 -26.10
C SER A 1066 -3.07 -39.64 -26.31
N ARG A 1067 -2.89 -40.66 -27.17
CA ARG A 1067 -1.55 -41.22 -27.46
C ARG A 1067 -0.67 -40.23 -28.25
N PRO A 1068 0.65 -40.20 -28.04
CA PRO A 1068 1.57 -39.28 -28.72
C PRO A 1068 1.71 -39.52 -30.24
N ASN A 1069 1.45 -40.74 -30.73
CA ASN A 1069 1.81 -41.15 -32.11
C ASN A 1069 0.69 -41.06 -33.17
N LYS A 1070 -0.37 -40.28 -32.96
CA LYS A 1070 -1.33 -39.95 -34.03
C LYS A 1070 -1.57 -38.45 -34.06
N ALA A 1071 -1.12 -37.79 -35.13
CA ALA A 1071 -1.49 -36.40 -35.38
C ALA A 1071 -3.02 -36.27 -35.29
N PRO A 1072 -3.57 -35.18 -34.71
CA PRO A 1072 -5.01 -35.02 -34.56
C PRO A 1072 -5.77 -35.06 -35.89
N TYR A 1073 -5.07 -34.77 -36.99
CA TYR A 1073 -5.57 -34.51 -38.33
C TYR A 1073 -5.25 -35.69 -39.26
N GLN A 1074 -6.00 -36.79 -39.15
CA GLN A 1074 -6.01 -37.83 -40.19
C GLN A 1074 -7.15 -37.53 -41.17
N MET A 1075 -6.84 -37.42 -42.47
CA MET A 1075 -7.86 -37.52 -43.51
C MET A 1075 -8.56 -38.86 -43.36
N GLN A 1076 -9.82 -38.83 -42.92
CA GLN A 1076 -10.74 -39.91 -43.22
C GLN A 1076 -11.48 -39.50 -44.49
N GLU A 1077 -11.19 -40.20 -45.59
CA GLU A 1077 -12.06 -40.18 -46.77
C GLU A 1077 -13.41 -40.77 -46.34
N LEU A 1078 -14.36 -39.90 -46.03
CA LEU A 1078 -15.77 -40.28 -45.96
C LEU A 1078 -16.27 -40.26 -47.41
N TYR A 1079 -16.30 -41.46 -48.02
CA TYR A 1079 -16.91 -41.70 -49.33
C TYR A 1079 -18.41 -41.49 -49.31
#